data_AF-A0AAN6XLJ4-F1
#
_entry.id   AF-A0AAN6XLJ4-F1
#
_cell.length_a   1.000
_cell.length_b   1.000
_cell.length_c   1.000
_cell.angle_alpha   90.00
_cell.angle_beta   90.00
_cell.angle_gamma   90.00
#
_symmetry.space_group_name_H-M   'P 1'
#
loop_
_entity.id
_entity.type
_entity.pdbx_description
1 polymer ?
#
loop_
_entity_poly.entity_id
_entity_poly.type
_entity_poly.pdbx_seq_one_letter_code
_entity_poly.pdbx_strand_id
1 'polypeptide(L)'
;MASPTTPGDENVDPRNPYASQSRWRHAESSAYAKFEQERGAQHHGHHYQHHNGPVAREADAHGNVSDLADFLNKTRVEPENGNGDNRPASMRFKPVIAGAEEARAATGHAEDAPVAESAIKASSGPPPDGKEVAVGPLINYRRMEENNWVGSVLVVTTGGGRQQHFKPTLNLRRAGEEQQQGTDVEGICLYSDPRNTFWRFDLVVEMGERETKWEYELPGLRYRSQTKPKVNAFFAPAVTESMRIMFHSCNGFSVGTDEEAYSGACLWNDVMRKHQERPFHVMIGGGDQIYNDGIRVQGPLKRWTAIGNPKKRRDYPFPESLREECDDYYLKNYIRWYGIEPFAQANGQIPQINIWDDHDIIDGFGSYVNDFMKCDVFRGIGGVAHKYYLLFQHHLAPPPSTYTSDAVHPAGGEEGQGVDPNQFMTAYVHPRITESGYINGPKPGPYVAEHSHNLYARLGARIAFIGIDARTERTRHQINYPETYDAIFTRLKEEFTAAANSDQPLKHLILLLGVPIAYPRLTWLENIFSSPVIAPIKLLNRRVGLGGSFFNSFDGSVDLLDDLDDHYTARTHKTERNRLIERFQALAAEFSIRITILSGDVHLAALGRFYSNPKLNIPPESDYRYIANVVSSAIVNKPPPAAVANLLARRNKIHHLNHETDETLLKLFDKDPGNSNKTSKSNNVTMPSRNFAIITENSPNNGQRNGGGGGGPLNSHQVDQNHLFPPPANGTGAGAGGSSVSLSHSAQTNPAVPRPKDMRLPIGAGEVNCGSKHKATVPGEHGRGSDGGLDVVIQVEIDQHDGEGRTEGYGLTIPALEYKGEKPASVVGSVGRGSRRSVRSGRSH
;
A
#
# COMPACT_ATOMS: atom_id res chain seq x y z
N MET A 1 -44.55 -65.68 -5.57
CA MET A 1 -45.73 -64.95 -5.05
C MET A 1 -45.32 -63.48 -5.07
N ALA A 2 -45.76 -62.65 -6.01
CA ALA A 2 -47.12 -62.22 -6.36
C ALA A 2 -47.42 -60.83 -5.75
N SER A 3 -47.45 -59.82 -6.61
CA SER A 3 -47.97 -58.44 -6.41
C SER A 3 -49.52 -58.46 -6.28
N PRO A 4 -50.28 -57.34 -6.12
CA PRO A 4 -49.99 -55.91 -6.31
C PRO A 4 -50.40 -55.01 -5.09
N THR A 5 -50.31 -53.67 -5.06
CA THR A 5 -51.15 -52.68 -5.80
C THR A 5 -50.70 -51.22 -5.61
N THR A 6 -51.18 -50.36 -6.51
CA THR A 6 -51.33 -48.89 -6.47
C THR A 6 -52.72 -48.57 -7.08
N PRO A 7 -53.32 -47.36 -7.01
CA PRO A 7 -52.73 -46.02 -6.80
C PRO A 7 -53.45 -45.12 -5.77
N GLY A 8 -53.04 -43.85 -5.68
CA GLY A 8 -53.78 -42.77 -5.01
C GLY A 8 -52.96 -41.47 -4.87
N ASP A 9 -53.40 -40.37 -5.48
CA ASP A 9 -52.81 -39.03 -5.33
C ASP A 9 -53.44 -38.26 -4.16
N GLU A 10 -52.61 -37.57 -3.35
CA GLU A 10 -52.67 -36.10 -3.16
C GLU A 10 -51.65 -35.61 -2.08
N ASN A 11 -50.99 -34.49 -2.39
CA ASN A 11 -50.29 -33.50 -1.53
C ASN A 11 -49.88 -33.85 -0.07
N VAL A 12 -48.58 -33.73 0.25
CA VAL A 12 -48.05 -32.86 1.36
C VAL A 12 -46.51 -32.77 1.34
N ASP A 13 -45.96 -31.61 1.73
CA ASP A 13 -44.51 -31.31 1.82
C ASP A 13 -43.95 -31.42 3.27
N PRO A 14 -42.85 -32.14 3.50
CA PRO A 14 -42.03 -32.08 4.71
C PRO A 14 -40.70 -31.34 4.49
N ARG A 15 -40.45 -30.27 5.26
CA ARG A 15 -39.43 -29.24 4.96
C ARG A 15 -38.05 -29.49 5.57
N ASN A 16 -37.03 -28.95 4.90
CA ASN A 16 -35.68 -28.77 5.42
C ASN A 16 -35.69 -27.87 6.70
N PRO A 17 -35.10 -28.30 7.83
CA PRO A 17 -35.11 -27.57 9.09
C PRO A 17 -34.14 -26.37 9.19
N TYR A 18 -33.27 -26.13 8.19
CA TYR A 18 -32.22 -25.11 8.25
C TYR A 18 -32.50 -23.81 7.46
N ALA A 19 -33.76 -23.59 7.03
CA ALA A 19 -34.14 -22.36 6.33
C ALA A 19 -34.15 -21.13 7.29
N SER A 20 -33.22 -20.18 7.08
CA SER A 20 -33.07 -19.01 7.97
C SER A 20 -34.27 -18.05 7.91
N GLN A 21 -34.75 -17.61 9.08
CA GLN A 21 -35.96 -16.79 9.19
C GLN A 21 -35.66 -15.28 9.09
N SER A 22 -35.47 -14.77 7.87
CA SER A 22 -35.46 -13.31 7.62
C SER A 22 -35.95 -12.90 6.22
N ARG A 23 -37.06 -13.49 5.74
CA ARG A 23 -37.69 -13.06 4.48
C ARG A 23 -38.29 -11.64 4.57
N TRP A 24 -37.67 -10.71 3.85
CA TRP A 24 -38.25 -9.57 3.14
C TRP A 24 -39.60 -9.00 3.63
N ARG A 25 -39.58 -8.01 4.53
CA ARG A 25 -40.73 -7.11 4.81
C ARG A 25 -40.68 -5.81 3.99
N HIS A 26 -40.90 -5.91 2.67
CA HIS A 26 -41.12 -4.73 1.81
C HIS A 26 -42.35 -4.83 0.89
N ALA A 27 -43.05 -5.97 0.87
CA ALA A 27 -44.24 -6.18 0.02
C ALA A 27 -45.55 -5.59 0.58
N GLU A 28 -45.56 -5.07 1.83
CA GLU A 28 -46.74 -4.49 2.49
C GLU A 28 -46.80 -2.96 2.37
N SER A 29 -46.16 -2.38 1.34
CA SER A 29 -46.21 -0.94 1.06
C SER A 29 -47.41 -0.59 0.16
N SER A 30 -48.33 0.22 0.68
CA SER A 30 -49.47 0.75 -0.11
C SER A 30 -49.04 1.63 -1.28
N ALA A 31 -47.82 2.17 -1.26
CA ALA A 31 -47.24 2.88 -2.41
C ALA A 31 -46.78 1.93 -3.53
N TYR A 32 -46.37 0.69 -3.20
CA TYR A 32 -45.97 -0.30 -4.20
C TYR A 32 -47.19 -0.83 -4.97
N ALA A 33 -48.28 -1.16 -4.27
CA ALA A 33 -49.53 -1.61 -4.88
C ALA A 33 -50.09 -0.59 -5.89
N LYS A 34 -49.92 0.71 -5.61
CA LYS A 34 -50.32 1.79 -6.52
C LYS A 34 -49.47 1.84 -7.80
N PHE A 35 -48.15 1.65 -7.65
CA PHE A 35 -47.18 1.68 -8.75
C PHE A 35 -47.32 0.49 -9.72
N GLU A 36 -47.70 -0.69 -9.23
CA GLU A 36 -48.09 -1.83 -10.07
C GLU A 36 -49.39 -1.53 -10.86
N GLN A 37 -50.41 -1.00 -10.17
CA GLN A 37 -51.73 -0.75 -10.75
C GLN A 37 -51.71 0.33 -11.85
N GLU A 38 -50.84 1.33 -11.73
CA GLU A 38 -50.61 2.38 -12.74
C GLU A 38 -49.79 1.89 -13.96
N ARG A 39 -49.19 0.69 -13.91
CA ARG A 39 -48.34 0.12 -14.98
C ARG A 39 -49.01 -1.01 -15.78
N GLY A 40 -50.13 -1.55 -15.31
CA GLY A 40 -50.85 -2.66 -15.95
C GLY A 40 -51.75 -2.29 -17.14
N ALA A 41 -51.79 -1.02 -17.57
CA ALA A 41 -52.70 -0.53 -18.60
C ALA A 41 -51.98 0.24 -19.72
N GLN A 42 -52.54 0.13 -20.95
CA GLN A 42 -52.21 0.91 -22.15
C GLN A 42 -50.85 0.63 -22.82
N HIS A 43 -50.81 -0.47 -23.59
CA HIS A 43 -50.15 -0.43 -24.90
C HIS A 43 -51.13 0.14 -25.96
N HIS A 44 -50.55 0.66 -27.06
CA HIS A 44 -51.17 1.16 -28.32
C HIS A 44 -51.57 2.65 -28.39
N GLY A 45 -51.30 3.27 -29.56
CA GLY A 45 -51.89 4.53 -30.02
C GLY A 45 -50.88 5.67 -30.26
N HIS A 46 -50.77 6.13 -31.51
CA HIS A 46 -50.22 7.46 -31.83
C HIS A 46 -51.35 8.50 -31.79
N HIS A 47 -51.08 9.74 -31.35
CA HIS A 47 -51.32 10.97 -32.14
C HIS A 47 -50.77 12.24 -31.44
N TYR A 48 -50.86 13.38 -32.13
CA TYR A 48 -50.31 14.69 -31.79
C TYR A 48 -51.25 15.60 -30.94
N GLN A 49 -50.66 16.67 -30.41
CA GLN A 49 -51.18 18.07 -30.36
C GLN A 49 -51.60 18.68 -28.99
N HIS A 50 -50.87 19.75 -28.61
CA HIS A 50 -51.22 21.01 -27.88
C HIS A 50 -52.64 21.18 -27.28
N HIS A 51 -52.90 21.87 -26.15
CA HIS A 51 -52.15 22.75 -25.20
C HIS A 51 -52.85 22.63 -23.80
N ASN A 52 -52.47 23.25 -22.66
CA ASN A 52 -51.47 24.29 -22.32
C ASN A 52 -50.73 23.91 -20.99
N GLY A 53 -50.27 24.71 -20.01
CA GLY A 53 -50.18 26.16 -19.64
C GLY A 53 -50.26 26.27 -18.08
N PRO A 54 -49.66 27.25 -17.37
CA PRO A 54 -49.11 28.54 -17.82
C PRO A 54 -47.61 28.84 -17.50
N VAL A 55 -46.98 29.58 -18.42
CA VAL A 55 -46.03 30.70 -18.23
C VAL A 55 -44.96 30.64 -17.13
N ALA A 56 -43.69 30.55 -17.56
CA ALA A 56 -42.52 31.07 -16.83
C ALA A 56 -42.17 32.50 -17.32
N ARG A 57 -41.36 33.24 -16.55
CA ARG A 57 -40.72 34.52 -16.97
C ARG A 57 -39.29 34.26 -17.44
N GLU A 58 -38.84 35.05 -18.41
CA GLU A 58 -37.43 35.17 -18.81
C GLU A 58 -36.68 36.23 -17.96
N ALA A 59 -35.39 36.41 -18.26
CA ALA A 59 -34.32 37.15 -17.55
C ALA A 59 -33.44 36.23 -16.65
N ASP A 60 -32.11 36.14 -16.82
CA ASP A 60 -31.22 36.78 -17.81
C ASP A 60 -30.09 35.83 -18.25
N ALA A 61 -29.52 36.09 -19.42
CA ALA A 61 -28.27 35.47 -19.84
C ALA A 61 -27.08 36.33 -19.41
N HIS A 62 -26.17 35.81 -18.57
CA HIS A 62 -24.72 36.05 -18.62
C HIS A 62 -24.01 35.13 -17.60
N GLY A 63 -22.97 34.42 -18.06
CA GLY A 63 -22.23 33.45 -17.25
C GLY A 63 -21.38 32.58 -18.17
N ASN A 64 -20.14 32.97 -18.40
CA ASN A 64 -19.37 32.47 -19.54
C ASN A 64 -18.95 31.00 -19.38
N VAL A 65 -19.16 30.22 -20.46
CA VAL A 65 -18.67 28.83 -20.58
C VAL A 65 -17.17 28.79 -20.95
N SER A 66 -16.55 29.94 -21.26
CA SER A 66 -15.11 30.07 -21.55
C SER A 66 -14.23 29.55 -20.42
N ASP A 67 -14.56 29.86 -19.18
CA ASP A 67 -13.68 29.67 -18.02
C ASP A 67 -13.25 28.21 -17.82
N LEU A 68 -14.10 27.24 -18.19
CA LEU A 68 -13.74 25.81 -18.10
C LEU A 68 -12.86 25.35 -19.27
N ALA A 69 -13.07 25.89 -20.48
CA ALA A 69 -12.21 25.60 -21.64
C ALA A 69 -10.83 26.27 -21.48
N ASP A 70 -10.80 27.52 -21.05
CA ASP A 70 -9.56 28.27 -20.78
C ASP A 70 -8.80 27.71 -19.57
N PHE A 71 -9.50 27.12 -18.60
CA PHE A 71 -8.88 26.37 -17.50
C PHE A 71 -8.18 25.09 -18.00
N LEU A 72 -8.81 24.32 -18.88
CA LEU A 72 -8.23 23.10 -19.45
C LEU A 72 -7.07 23.37 -20.42
N ASN A 73 -7.11 24.49 -21.15
CA ASN A 73 -6.07 24.85 -22.12
C ASN A 73 -4.83 25.53 -21.50
N LYS A 74 -4.90 26.01 -20.25
CA LYS A 74 -3.81 26.76 -19.59
C LYS A 74 -2.67 25.92 -18.99
N THR A 75 -2.72 24.59 -19.10
CA THR A 75 -1.66 23.69 -18.61
C THR A 75 -0.52 23.47 -19.62
N ARG A 76 -0.62 23.98 -20.85
CA ARG A 76 0.44 23.90 -21.86
C ARG A 76 1.51 24.97 -21.62
N VAL A 77 2.62 24.58 -20.99
CA VAL A 77 3.82 25.42 -20.87
C VAL A 77 4.65 25.29 -22.14
N GLU A 78 4.51 26.26 -23.05
CA GLU A 78 5.49 26.51 -24.11
C GLU A 78 6.65 27.36 -23.55
N PRO A 79 7.89 27.20 -24.05
CA PRO A 79 9.02 28.03 -23.62
C PRO A 79 8.88 29.48 -24.11
N GLU A 80 9.24 30.44 -23.25
CA GLU A 80 9.18 31.87 -23.58
C GLU A 80 10.17 32.23 -24.69
N ASN A 81 9.64 32.62 -25.86
CA ASN A 81 10.41 33.28 -26.92
C ASN A 81 10.22 34.80 -26.83
N GLY A 82 11.28 35.52 -26.49
CA GLY A 82 11.28 36.99 -26.54
C GLY A 82 11.29 37.51 -27.98
N ASN A 83 10.50 38.55 -28.27
CA ASN A 83 10.50 39.20 -29.59
C ASN A 83 11.81 39.95 -29.84
N GLY A 84 12.49 39.59 -30.93
CA GLY A 84 13.66 40.31 -31.44
C GLY A 84 13.96 39.89 -32.88
N ASP A 85 13.83 40.82 -33.83
CA ASP A 85 14.02 40.53 -35.26
C ASP A 85 15.49 40.28 -35.62
N ASN A 86 15.84 39.02 -35.87
CA ASN A 86 16.71 38.62 -36.98
C ASN A 86 16.74 37.09 -37.18
N ARG A 87 16.53 36.63 -38.42
CA ARG A 87 16.71 35.22 -38.82
C ARG A 87 18.00 35.01 -39.62
N PRO A 88 18.96 34.21 -39.13
CA PRO A 88 19.85 33.42 -39.97
C PRO A 88 19.33 31.97 -40.12
N ALA A 89 19.85 31.24 -41.11
CA ALA A 89 19.35 29.90 -41.46
C ALA A 89 19.76 28.80 -40.46
N SER A 90 18.96 27.74 -40.38
CA SER A 90 19.17 26.61 -39.47
C SER A 90 20.40 25.77 -39.83
N MET A 91 21.39 25.74 -38.93
CA MET A 91 22.46 24.73 -39.00
C MET A 91 21.96 23.41 -38.40
N ARG A 92 22.06 22.33 -39.19
CA ARG A 92 21.71 20.97 -38.75
C ARG A 92 22.79 20.42 -37.82
N PHE A 93 22.55 20.45 -36.52
CA PHE A 93 23.38 19.70 -35.57
C PHE A 93 23.18 18.19 -35.75
N LYS A 94 24.28 17.45 -35.85
CA LYS A 94 24.31 15.99 -35.63
C LYS A 94 24.94 15.74 -34.25
N PRO A 95 24.30 14.99 -33.34
CA PRO A 95 24.99 14.45 -32.18
C PRO A 95 26.09 13.48 -32.64
N VAL A 96 27.26 13.53 -32.01
CA VAL A 96 28.30 12.51 -32.17
C VAL A 96 27.98 11.37 -31.22
N ILE A 97 27.66 10.20 -31.75
CA ILE A 97 27.46 8.97 -30.98
C ILE A 97 28.80 8.23 -30.90
N ALA A 98 29.23 7.89 -29.69
CA ALA A 98 30.32 6.96 -29.42
C ALA A 98 29.86 5.97 -28.35
N GLY A 99 30.06 4.67 -28.57
CA GLY A 99 29.74 3.62 -27.59
C GLY A 99 28.27 3.18 -27.54
N ALA A 100 27.69 2.74 -28.66
CA ALA A 100 26.30 2.25 -28.72
C ALA A 100 26.09 1.10 -29.74
N GLU A 101 26.90 0.03 -29.68
CA GLU A 101 26.73 -1.15 -30.55
C GLU A 101 26.09 -2.37 -29.86
N GLU A 102 26.25 -2.55 -28.54
CA GLU A 102 25.69 -3.71 -27.83
C GLU A 102 24.18 -3.60 -27.55
N ALA A 103 23.60 -2.39 -27.60
CA ALA A 103 22.18 -2.13 -27.32
C ALA A 103 21.23 -2.32 -28.52
N ARG A 104 21.72 -2.74 -29.70
CA ARG A 104 20.95 -2.75 -30.96
C ARG A 104 20.34 -4.10 -31.38
N ALA A 105 20.41 -5.12 -30.54
CA ALA A 105 19.86 -6.45 -30.83
C ALA A 105 18.39 -6.66 -30.39
N ALA A 106 17.77 -5.71 -29.68
CA ALA A 106 16.55 -5.96 -28.90
C ALA A 106 15.23 -5.43 -29.50
N THR A 107 15.24 -4.53 -30.49
CA THR A 107 14.03 -3.85 -30.99
C THR A 107 14.00 -3.75 -32.52
N GLY A 108 13.43 -4.77 -33.16
CA GLY A 108 13.05 -4.77 -34.58
C GLY A 108 11.52 -4.69 -34.72
N HIS A 109 11.02 -3.86 -35.64
CA HIS A 109 9.58 -3.69 -35.87
C HIS A 109 8.92 -4.96 -36.43
N ALA A 110 7.66 -5.19 -36.07
CA ALA A 110 6.85 -6.28 -36.58
C ALA A 110 5.64 -5.74 -37.38
N GLU A 111 5.68 -5.92 -38.70
CA GLU A 111 4.52 -5.95 -39.60
C GLU A 111 4.71 -7.13 -40.58
N ASP A 112 3.61 -7.83 -40.88
CA ASP A 112 3.46 -8.95 -41.83
C ASP A 112 4.51 -10.09 -41.85
N ALA A 113 4.35 -11.03 -40.93
CA ALA A 113 4.86 -12.42 -41.04
C ALA A 113 3.80 -13.41 -40.50
N PRO A 114 3.73 -14.66 -41.02
CA PRO A 114 2.62 -15.57 -40.71
C PRO A 114 2.66 -16.15 -39.30
N VAL A 115 1.48 -16.57 -38.81
CA VAL A 115 1.31 -17.28 -37.53
C VAL A 115 2.15 -18.56 -37.53
N ALA A 116 3.21 -18.59 -36.70
CA ALA A 116 4.08 -19.75 -36.56
C ALA A 116 3.76 -20.53 -35.28
N GLU A 117 3.51 -21.83 -35.42
CA GLU A 117 3.51 -22.77 -34.30
C GLU A 117 4.94 -22.92 -33.77
N SER A 118 5.27 -22.23 -32.68
CA SER A 118 6.57 -22.38 -32.01
C SER A 118 6.51 -22.31 -30.49
N ALA A 119 5.43 -22.81 -29.89
CA ALA A 119 5.55 -23.44 -28.58
C ALA A 119 6.47 -24.67 -28.72
N ILE A 120 7.34 -24.92 -27.74
CA ILE A 120 8.33 -26.01 -27.75
C ILE A 120 9.32 -25.97 -28.94
N LYS A 121 10.08 -24.87 -29.04
CA LYS A 121 11.53 -25.03 -29.26
C LYS A 121 12.25 -24.78 -27.94
N ALA A 122 12.78 -25.84 -27.34
CA ALA A 122 13.68 -25.70 -26.21
C ALA A 122 14.90 -24.86 -26.62
N SER A 123 15.43 -24.07 -25.68
CA SER A 123 16.75 -23.45 -25.84
C SER A 123 17.78 -24.54 -26.14
N SER A 124 18.50 -24.44 -27.26
CA SER A 124 19.40 -25.49 -27.76
C SER A 124 20.74 -25.58 -27.00
N GLY A 125 20.71 -25.36 -25.69
CA GLY A 125 21.81 -25.55 -24.76
C GLY A 125 21.44 -26.64 -23.72
N PRO A 126 22.34 -26.94 -22.78
CA PRO A 126 22.00 -27.81 -21.64
C PRO A 126 20.91 -27.18 -20.77
N PRO A 127 20.14 -27.98 -20.00
CA PRO A 127 19.25 -27.46 -18.97
C PRO A 127 20.00 -26.54 -17.98
N PRO A 128 19.34 -25.50 -17.42
CA PRO A 128 19.97 -24.62 -16.44
C PRO A 128 20.51 -25.39 -15.23
N ASP A 129 21.72 -25.04 -14.76
CA ASP A 129 22.41 -25.74 -13.65
C ASP A 129 21.85 -25.41 -12.26
N GLY A 130 20.75 -24.67 -12.17
CA GLY A 130 20.10 -24.24 -10.93
C GLY A 130 20.82 -23.13 -10.16
N LYS A 131 21.98 -22.65 -10.63
CA LYS A 131 22.86 -21.71 -9.91
C LYS A 131 22.80 -20.26 -10.39
N GLU A 132 22.16 -20.00 -11.52
CA GLU A 132 21.98 -18.64 -12.02
C GLU A 132 20.75 -17.98 -11.39
N VAL A 133 20.95 -16.80 -10.81
CA VAL A 133 19.92 -16.01 -10.14
C VAL A 133 19.11 -15.24 -11.18
N ALA A 134 17.81 -15.53 -11.25
CA ALA A 134 16.85 -14.78 -12.04
C ALA A 134 16.50 -13.44 -11.35
N VAL A 135 16.28 -13.46 -10.03
CA VAL A 135 16.02 -12.26 -9.23
C VAL A 135 16.37 -12.49 -7.75
N GLY A 136 16.80 -11.42 -7.08
CA GLY A 136 17.18 -11.39 -5.66
C GLY A 136 18.61 -10.88 -5.40
N PRO A 137 19.14 -11.07 -4.18
CA PRO A 137 18.39 -11.53 -3.01
C PRO A 137 17.30 -10.52 -2.61
N LEU A 138 16.26 -11.00 -1.94
CA LEU A 138 15.24 -10.18 -1.28
C LEU A 138 15.27 -10.52 0.21
N ILE A 139 15.45 -9.54 1.10
CA ILE A 139 15.40 -9.74 2.55
C ILE A 139 14.06 -9.26 3.12
N ASN A 140 13.47 -10.08 3.98
CA ASN A 140 12.18 -9.89 4.63
C ASN A 140 12.37 -10.02 6.15
N TYR A 141 11.75 -9.12 6.91
CA TYR A 141 11.69 -9.21 8.37
C TYR A 141 10.38 -9.84 8.83
N ARG A 142 10.47 -10.79 9.76
CA ARG A 142 9.33 -11.64 10.15
C ARG A 142 8.83 -11.32 11.54
N ARG A 143 9.72 -11.31 12.54
CA ARG A 143 9.39 -11.09 13.97
C ARG A 143 10.63 -10.92 14.83
N MET A 144 10.43 -10.51 16.08
CA MET A 144 11.40 -10.67 17.17
C MET A 144 10.91 -11.78 18.09
N GLU A 145 11.82 -12.62 18.56
CA GLU A 145 11.57 -13.64 19.59
C GLU A 145 12.65 -13.50 20.66
N GLU A 146 12.25 -13.05 21.84
CA GLU A 146 13.15 -12.64 22.92
C GLU A 146 14.16 -11.58 22.41
N ASN A 147 15.47 -11.83 22.53
CA ASN A 147 16.54 -10.97 22.02
C ASN A 147 16.94 -11.30 20.56
N ASN A 148 16.22 -12.19 19.86
CA ASN A 148 16.53 -12.57 18.49
C ASN A 148 15.72 -11.75 17.48
N TRP A 149 16.40 -11.23 16.47
CA TRP A 149 15.79 -10.75 15.24
C TRP A 149 15.61 -11.94 14.29
N VAL A 150 14.39 -12.15 13.79
CA VAL A 150 14.06 -13.25 12.88
C VAL A 150 13.60 -12.71 11.53
N GLY A 151 14.30 -13.12 10.48
CA GLY A 151 14.09 -12.71 9.10
C GLY A 151 14.22 -13.87 8.13
N SER A 152 14.20 -13.56 6.84
CA SER A 152 14.47 -14.53 5.78
C SER A 152 14.98 -13.86 4.51
N VAL A 153 15.81 -14.55 3.75
CA VAL A 153 16.23 -14.14 2.40
C VAL A 153 15.58 -15.05 1.37
N LEU A 154 15.04 -14.48 0.29
CA LEU A 154 14.57 -15.19 -0.90
C LEU A 154 15.55 -14.97 -2.06
N VAL A 155 15.80 -16.04 -2.82
CA VAL A 155 16.49 -16.00 -4.11
C VAL A 155 15.73 -16.88 -5.10
N VAL A 156 15.49 -16.38 -6.31
CA VAL A 156 14.90 -17.18 -7.39
C VAL A 156 16.00 -17.54 -8.39
N THR A 157 16.25 -18.84 -8.61
CA THR A 157 17.19 -19.31 -9.63
C THR A 157 16.46 -19.83 -10.88
N THR A 158 17.16 -19.91 -12.00
CA THR A 158 16.63 -20.44 -13.28
C THR A 158 16.70 -21.96 -13.34
N GLY A 159 15.66 -22.59 -13.90
CA GLY A 159 15.47 -24.04 -13.91
C GLY A 159 14.86 -24.56 -12.61
N GLY A 160 14.48 -25.83 -12.61
CA GLY A 160 13.79 -26.48 -11.49
C GLY A 160 12.91 -27.64 -11.95
N GLY A 161 11.76 -27.80 -11.28
CA GLY A 161 10.81 -28.90 -11.42
C GLY A 161 10.62 -29.67 -10.11
N ARG A 162 10.01 -30.87 -10.18
CA ARG A 162 9.74 -31.75 -9.02
C ARG A 162 10.96 -32.04 -8.15
N GLN A 163 12.15 -32.11 -8.73
CA GLN A 163 13.42 -32.42 -8.08
C GLN A 163 14.41 -31.30 -8.34
N GLN A 164 15.08 -30.83 -7.29
CA GLN A 164 16.06 -29.75 -7.39
C GLN A 164 17.47 -30.37 -7.45
N HIS A 165 18.15 -30.22 -8.59
CA HIS A 165 19.48 -30.82 -8.81
C HIS A 165 20.64 -30.10 -8.09
N PHE A 166 20.35 -28.94 -7.51
CA PHE A 166 21.28 -28.13 -6.73
C PHE A 166 20.51 -27.49 -5.57
N LYS A 167 21.10 -27.48 -4.37
CA LYS A 167 20.58 -26.80 -3.18
C LYS A 167 21.60 -25.73 -2.77
N PRO A 168 21.25 -24.43 -2.79
CA PRO A 168 22.16 -23.37 -2.38
C PRO A 168 22.32 -23.29 -0.86
N THR A 169 23.40 -22.64 -0.43
CA THR A 169 23.59 -22.14 0.93
C THR A 169 23.76 -20.62 0.91
N LEU A 170 23.49 -20.00 2.06
CA LEU A 170 23.78 -18.60 2.35
C LEU A 170 24.76 -18.58 3.52
N ASN A 171 25.89 -17.90 3.40
CA ASN A 171 26.80 -17.69 4.54
C ASN A 171 26.42 -16.38 5.25
N LEU A 172 26.17 -16.43 6.56
CA LEU A 172 25.75 -15.31 7.40
C LEU A 172 26.83 -15.00 8.44
N ARG A 173 27.22 -13.73 8.58
CA ARG A 173 28.22 -13.29 9.57
C ARG A 173 27.91 -11.90 10.13
N ARG A 174 28.46 -11.62 11.31
CA ARG A 174 28.47 -10.27 11.90
C ARG A 174 29.63 -9.46 11.31
N ALA A 175 29.38 -8.22 10.91
CA ALA A 175 30.40 -7.41 10.28
C ALA A 175 31.46 -6.92 11.29
N GLY A 176 32.73 -6.93 10.90
CA GLY A 176 33.86 -6.55 11.75
C GLY A 176 34.49 -7.69 12.56
N GLU A 177 33.89 -8.88 12.55
CA GLU A 177 34.43 -10.08 13.22
C GLU A 177 35.18 -10.97 12.21
N GLU A 178 36.14 -10.38 11.49
CA GLU A 178 36.84 -10.97 10.31
C GLU A 178 37.57 -12.32 10.59
N GLN A 179 37.75 -12.69 11.85
CA GLN A 179 38.38 -13.95 12.27
C GLN A 179 37.36 -15.07 12.60
N GLN A 180 36.05 -14.76 12.62
CA GLN A 180 35.00 -15.77 12.79
C GLN A 180 34.50 -16.26 11.43
N GLN A 181 34.39 -17.58 11.29
CA GLN A 181 33.77 -18.21 10.13
C GLN A 181 32.25 -18.06 10.24
N GLY A 182 31.61 -17.47 9.22
CA GLY A 182 30.16 -17.27 9.20
C GLY A 182 29.38 -18.58 9.19
N THR A 183 28.14 -18.54 9.68
CA THR A 183 27.23 -19.69 9.72
C THR A 183 26.62 -19.94 8.35
N ASP A 184 26.72 -21.17 7.85
CA ASP A 184 26.01 -21.59 6.63
C ASP A 184 24.55 -21.93 6.93
N VAL A 185 23.65 -21.25 6.23
CA VAL A 185 22.19 -21.48 6.23
C VAL A 185 21.82 -22.24 4.96
N GLU A 186 21.14 -23.38 5.10
CA GLU A 186 20.67 -24.15 3.95
C GLU A 186 19.42 -23.53 3.29
N GLY A 187 19.34 -23.57 1.96
CA GLY A 187 18.16 -23.15 1.22
C GLY A 187 16.98 -24.13 1.35
N ILE A 188 15.83 -23.62 1.76
CA ILE A 188 14.51 -24.27 1.72
C ILE A 188 13.88 -23.95 0.36
N CYS A 189 13.58 -24.97 -0.45
CA CYS A 189 12.79 -24.77 -1.67
C CYS A 189 11.33 -24.52 -1.29
N LEU A 190 10.76 -23.36 -1.66
CA LEU A 190 9.34 -23.04 -1.46
C LEU A 190 8.47 -23.52 -2.61
N TYR A 191 8.95 -23.30 -3.84
CA TYR A 191 8.30 -23.63 -5.10
C TYR A 191 9.36 -23.87 -6.17
N SER A 192 9.14 -24.83 -7.06
CA SER A 192 10.08 -25.17 -8.13
C SER A 192 9.34 -25.72 -9.34
N ASP A 193 9.48 -25.07 -10.49
CA ASP A 193 8.96 -25.54 -11.78
C ASP A 193 10.09 -25.54 -12.84
N PRO A 194 9.87 -26.07 -14.07
CA PRO A 194 10.92 -26.15 -15.08
C PRO A 194 11.56 -24.80 -15.50
N ARG A 195 10.92 -23.66 -15.19
CA ARG A 195 11.40 -22.30 -15.45
C ARG A 195 12.25 -21.78 -14.29
N ASN A 196 11.79 -21.96 -13.04
CA ASN A 196 12.38 -21.31 -11.87
C ASN A 196 12.24 -22.10 -10.55
N THR A 197 13.22 -21.92 -9.66
CA THR A 197 13.21 -22.43 -8.28
C THR A 197 13.32 -21.29 -7.28
N PHE A 198 12.46 -21.29 -6.26
CA PHE A 198 12.36 -20.29 -5.20
C PHE A 198 12.99 -20.82 -3.91
N TRP A 199 14.12 -20.23 -3.50
CA TRP A 199 14.89 -20.62 -2.32
C TRP A 199 14.74 -19.59 -1.20
N ARG A 200 14.27 -20.04 -0.03
CA ARG A 200 14.24 -19.27 1.22
C ARG A 200 15.39 -19.71 2.13
N PHE A 201 16.04 -18.76 2.76
CA PHE A 201 17.04 -18.97 3.81
C PHE A 201 16.51 -18.30 5.08
N ASP A 202 16.37 -19.04 6.18
CA ASP A 202 15.88 -18.49 7.44
C ASP A 202 17.03 -17.88 8.25
N LEU A 203 16.84 -16.62 8.67
CA LEU A 203 17.84 -15.87 9.42
C LEU A 203 17.36 -15.68 10.86
N VAL A 204 18.18 -16.10 11.82
CA VAL A 204 18.03 -15.77 13.24
C VAL A 204 19.33 -15.13 13.68
N VAL A 205 19.27 -13.89 14.18
CA VAL A 205 20.46 -13.18 14.69
C VAL A 205 20.19 -12.60 16.07
N GLU A 206 21.15 -12.79 16.98
CA GLU A 206 21.10 -12.21 18.32
C GLU A 206 21.31 -10.69 18.26
N MET A 207 20.39 -9.92 18.81
CA MET A 207 20.53 -8.47 18.96
C MET A 207 21.38 -8.17 20.21
N GLY A 208 22.33 -7.24 20.09
CA GLY A 208 23.18 -6.83 21.21
C GLY A 208 22.70 -5.56 21.92
N GLU A 209 23.49 -5.08 22.87
CA GLU A 209 23.34 -3.74 23.50
C GLU A 209 23.49 -2.57 22.50
N ARG A 210 23.93 -2.85 21.28
CA ARG A 210 24.17 -1.90 20.20
C ARG A 210 23.65 -2.47 18.89
N GLU A 211 23.28 -1.56 17.99
CA GLU A 211 22.96 -1.86 16.60
C GLU A 211 24.09 -2.66 15.93
N THR A 212 23.72 -3.71 15.19
CA THR A 212 24.67 -4.63 14.54
C THR A 212 24.44 -4.67 13.04
N LYS A 213 25.53 -4.52 12.28
CA LYS A 213 25.56 -4.82 10.85
C LYS A 213 25.80 -6.32 10.67
N TRP A 214 24.94 -6.97 9.92
CA TRP A 214 25.10 -8.35 9.47
C TRP A 214 25.38 -8.37 7.97
N GLU A 215 26.24 -9.29 7.55
CA GLU A 215 26.65 -9.49 6.17
C GLU A 215 26.26 -10.90 5.74
N TYR A 216 25.82 -11.04 4.49
CA TYR A 216 25.54 -12.34 3.90
C TYR A 216 25.97 -12.43 2.44
N GLU A 217 26.42 -13.61 2.06
CA GLU A 217 26.70 -13.98 0.67
C GLU A 217 26.06 -15.33 0.31
N LEU A 218 26.00 -15.64 -0.98
CA LEU A 218 25.34 -16.84 -1.51
C LEU A 218 26.35 -17.65 -2.35
N PRO A 219 27.21 -18.46 -1.71
CA PRO A 219 28.29 -19.16 -2.40
C PRO A 219 27.79 -20.07 -3.53
N GLY A 220 28.50 -20.03 -4.67
CA GLY A 220 28.18 -20.85 -5.84
C GLY A 220 27.01 -20.36 -6.70
N LEU A 221 26.24 -19.35 -6.26
CA LEU A 221 25.26 -18.66 -7.12
C LEU A 221 25.94 -17.63 -8.04
N ARG A 222 25.26 -17.31 -9.16
CA ARG A 222 25.72 -16.33 -10.16
C ARG A 222 24.62 -15.33 -10.47
N TYR A 223 24.86 -14.04 -10.23
CA TYR A 223 23.92 -12.98 -10.61
C TYR A 223 24.02 -12.65 -12.11
N ARG A 224 22.87 -12.37 -12.74
CA ARG A 224 22.82 -11.84 -14.11
C ARG A 224 23.33 -10.39 -14.21
N SER A 225 23.00 -9.55 -13.23
CA SER A 225 23.53 -8.18 -13.19
C SER A 225 24.94 -8.15 -12.58
N GLN A 226 25.82 -7.36 -13.19
CA GLN A 226 27.16 -7.05 -12.66
C GLN A 226 27.13 -5.96 -11.57
N THR A 227 26.02 -5.22 -11.42
CA THR A 227 25.85 -4.20 -10.37
C THR A 227 25.54 -4.80 -9.00
N LYS A 228 25.03 -6.03 -8.95
CA LYS A 228 24.61 -6.69 -7.72
C LYS A 228 25.81 -6.99 -6.81
N PRO A 229 25.80 -6.56 -5.54
CA PRO A 229 26.91 -6.79 -4.64
C PRO A 229 27.01 -8.28 -4.28
N LYS A 230 28.24 -8.82 -4.24
CA LYS A 230 28.51 -10.21 -3.87
C LYS A 230 28.15 -10.50 -2.41
N VAL A 231 28.54 -9.58 -1.53
CA VAL A 231 28.17 -9.56 -0.11
C VAL A 231 27.11 -8.48 0.08
N ASN A 232 25.94 -8.87 0.54
CA ASN A 232 24.85 -7.97 0.93
C ASN A 232 24.93 -7.75 2.45
N ALA A 233 24.26 -6.71 2.95
CA ALA A 233 24.26 -6.39 4.37
C ALA A 233 22.94 -5.78 4.83
N PHE A 234 22.56 -6.07 6.08
CA PHE A 234 21.40 -5.49 6.75
C PHE A 234 21.76 -5.12 8.20
N PHE A 235 20.85 -4.45 8.90
CA PHE A 235 21.10 -3.92 10.24
C PHE A 235 20.00 -4.36 11.21
N ALA A 236 20.40 -4.98 12.32
CA ALA A 236 19.51 -5.31 13.43
C ALA A 236 19.68 -4.25 14.56
N PRO A 237 18.59 -3.78 15.19
CA PRO A 237 18.63 -2.79 16.25
C PRO A 237 19.33 -3.33 17.51
N ALA A 238 19.62 -2.44 18.46
CA ALA A 238 19.93 -2.85 19.83
C ALA A 238 18.67 -3.40 20.53
N VAL A 239 18.82 -4.33 21.48
CA VAL A 239 17.70 -4.87 22.28
C VAL A 239 16.92 -3.81 23.06
N THR A 240 17.53 -2.66 23.32
CA THR A 240 16.93 -1.51 24.02
C THR A 240 16.29 -0.49 23.07
N GLU A 241 16.36 -0.67 21.75
CA GLU A 241 15.96 0.34 20.77
C GLU A 241 14.84 -0.11 19.82
N SER A 242 14.06 0.86 19.36
CA SER A 242 13.04 0.64 18.33
C SER A 242 13.65 0.70 16.92
N MET A 243 12.98 0.08 15.95
CA MET A 243 13.44 0.08 14.57
C MET A 243 13.36 1.48 13.93
N ARG A 244 14.26 1.75 12.99
CA ARG A 244 14.18 2.89 12.08
C ARG A 244 13.50 2.42 10.81
N ILE A 245 12.39 3.07 10.48
CA ILE A 245 11.40 2.56 9.54
C ILE A 245 11.40 3.44 8.31
N MET A 246 11.55 2.83 7.14
CA MET A 246 11.15 3.42 5.85
C MET A 246 9.74 2.92 5.51
N PHE A 247 8.89 3.76 4.94
CA PHE A 247 7.55 3.39 4.48
C PHE A 247 7.31 3.86 3.04
N HIS A 248 6.73 2.99 2.21
CA HIS A 248 6.38 3.29 0.83
C HIS A 248 5.13 2.53 0.35
N SER A 249 4.59 2.96 -0.78
CA SER A 249 3.50 2.31 -1.52
C SER A 249 3.56 2.72 -3.00
N CYS A 250 2.78 2.06 -3.86
CA CYS A 250 2.65 2.41 -5.27
C CYS A 250 4.02 2.45 -5.98
N ASN A 251 4.72 1.33 -5.81
CA ASN A 251 6.02 1.01 -6.37
C ASN A 251 5.85 0.36 -7.75
N GLY A 252 5.39 1.14 -8.72
CA GLY A 252 5.34 0.79 -10.14
C GLY A 252 4.64 1.87 -10.95
N PHE A 253 4.31 1.57 -12.20
CA PHE A 253 3.66 2.51 -13.11
C PHE A 253 2.34 1.95 -13.62
N SER A 254 1.27 2.75 -13.53
CA SER A 254 -0.01 2.42 -14.16
C SER A 254 0.13 2.36 -15.68
N VAL A 255 -0.64 1.48 -16.33
CA VAL A 255 -0.57 1.23 -17.78
C VAL A 255 -0.68 2.52 -18.61
N GLY A 256 0.17 2.65 -19.64
CA GLY A 256 0.20 3.83 -20.52
C GLY A 256 0.92 5.04 -19.93
N THR A 257 1.63 4.88 -18.81
CA THR A 257 2.56 5.90 -18.29
C THR A 257 3.87 5.84 -19.06
N ASP A 258 4.41 7.01 -19.40
CA ASP A 258 5.77 7.18 -19.92
C ASP A 258 6.76 7.04 -18.75
N GLU A 259 7.45 5.90 -18.64
CA GLU A 259 8.40 5.64 -17.55
C GLU A 259 9.66 6.53 -17.64
N GLU A 260 10.04 7.00 -18.84
CA GLU A 260 11.21 7.86 -19.06
C GLU A 260 10.95 9.29 -18.59
N ALA A 261 9.73 9.82 -18.80
CA ALA A 261 9.30 11.12 -18.28
C ALA A 261 9.34 11.25 -16.75
N TYR A 262 9.45 10.12 -16.03
CA TYR A 262 9.60 10.05 -14.58
C TYR A 262 10.96 9.45 -14.14
N SER A 263 11.96 9.37 -15.02
CA SER A 263 13.30 8.82 -14.70
C SER A 263 13.26 7.41 -14.09
N GLY A 264 12.26 6.59 -14.43
CA GLY A 264 12.03 5.28 -13.83
C GLY A 264 11.84 5.34 -12.31
N ALA A 265 12.42 4.38 -11.59
CA ALA A 265 12.26 4.20 -10.13
C ALA A 265 13.24 5.04 -9.28
N CYS A 266 13.60 6.26 -9.71
CA CYS A 266 14.76 7.00 -9.20
C CYS A 266 14.77 7.34 -7.69
N LEU A 267 13.61 7.44 -7.03
CA LEU A 267 13.55 7.75 -5.59
C LEU A 267 14.24 6.69 -4.70
N TRP A 268 14.38 5.46 -5.17
CA TRP A 268 15.16 4.44 -4.46
C TRP A 268 16.65 4.81 -4.32
N ASN A 269 17.21 5.67 -5.18
CA ASN A 269 18.55 6.22 -4.98
C ASN A 269 18.61 7.05 -3.69
N ASP A 270 17.56 7.83 -3.39
CA ASP A 270 17.49 8.65 -2.17
C ASP A 270 17.18 7.83 -0.91
N VAL A 271 16.43 6.74 -1.05
CA VAL A 271 16.30 5.71 0.00
C VAL A 271 17.67 5.12 0.33
N MET A 272 18.45 4.72 -0.68
CA MET A 272 19.77 4.12 -0.47
C MET A 272 20.79 5.12 0.10
N ARG A 273 20.78 6.39 -0.33
CA ARG A 273 21.61 7.45 0.28
C ARG A 273 21.29 7.63 1.77
N LYS A 274 20.02 7.75 2.14
CA LYS A 274 19.62 7.90 3.55
C LYS A 274 19.90 6.63 4.38
N HIS A 275 19.77 5.45 3.79
CA HIS A 275 20.19 4.19 4.44
C HIS A 275 21.72 4.17 4.68
N GLN A 276 22.53 4.67 3.74
CA GLN A 276 23.97 4.78 3.91
C GLN A 276 24.38 5.80 5.00
N GLU A 277 23.66 6.91 5.12
CA GLU A 277 23.86 7.91 6.20
C GLU A 277 23.44 7.37 7.58
N ARG A 278 22.28 6.72 7.67
CA ARG A 278 21.75 6.11 8.90
C ARG A 278 20.83 4.93 8.54
N PRO A 279 21.27 3.67 8.71
CA PRO A 279 20.55 2.50 8.22
C PRO A 279 19.10 2.40 8.67
N PHE A 280 18.21 2.04 7.75
CA PHE A 280 16.87 1.57 8.09
C PHE A 280 16.97 0.12 8.59
N HIS A 281 16.26 -0.19 9.67
CA HIS A 281 16.16 -1.55 10.20
C HIS A 281 15.05 -2.36 9.51
N VAL A 282 14.09 -1.66 8.90
CA VAL A 282 12.96 -2.24 8.16
C VAL A 282 12.43 -1.26 7.12
N MET A 283 11.96 -1.75 5.97
CA MET A 283 11.07 -1.04 5.06
C MET A 283 9.68 -1.66 5.05
N ILE A 284 8.65 -0.83 4.96
CA ILE A 284 7.25 -1.26 5.02
C ILE A 284 6.58 -0.92 3.68
N GLY A 285 6.10 -1.94 2.98
CA GLY A 285 5.30 -1.83 1.75
C GLY A 285 3.81 -1.83 2.06
N GLY A 286 3.15 -0.69 1.88
CA GLY A 286 1.71 -0.53 2.11
C GLY A 286 0.90 -0.65 0.83
N GLY A 287 0.98 -1.80 0.16
CA GLY A 287 0.25 -2.04 -1.08
C GLY A 287 0.94 -1.52 -2.34
N ASP A 288 0.55 -2.09 -3.48
CA ASP A 288 1.11 -1.82 -4.81
C ASP A 288 2.63 -1.97 -4.86
N GLN A 289 3.16 -3.12 -4.43
CA GLN A 289 4.60 -3.39 -4.53
C GLN A 289 5.05 -3.65 -5.98
N ILE A 290 4.09 -4.00 -6.84
CA ILE A 290 4.17 -4.22 -8.28
C ILE A 290 2.83 -3.86 -8.93
N TYR A 291 2.82 -3.46 -10.21
CA TYR A 291 1.60 -3.24 -11.00
C TYR A 291 1.46 -4.34 -12.05
N ASN A 292 0.37 -5.12 -12.00
CA ASN A 292 0.14 -6.26 -12.89
C ASN A 292 -0.87 -5.98 -14.03
N ASP A 293 -1.53 -4.82 -14.06
CA ASP A 293 -2.65 -4.49 -14.95
C ASP A 293 -2.32 -4.49 -16.45
N GLY A 294 -1.03 -4.50 -16.81
CA GLY A 294 -0.59 -4.78 -18.19
C GLY A 294 -1.18 -6.09 -18.74
N ILE A 295 -1.57 -7.03 -17.86
CA ILE A 295 -2.22 -8.30 -18.19
C ILE A 295 -3.49 -8.14 -19.04
N ARG A 296 -4.26 -7.05 -18.84
CA ARG A 296 -5.50 -6.74 -19.60
C ARG A 296 -5.30 -6.02 -20.93
N VAL A 297 -4.11 -5.47 -21.20
CA VAL A 297 -3.83 -4.66 -22.41
C VAL A 297 -2.82 -5.33 -23.36
N GLN A 298 -1.81 -5.97 -22.80
CA GLN A 298 -0.70 -6.57 -23.54
C GLN A 298 -0.34 -8.00 -23.08
N GLY A 299 -0.83 -8.44 -21.91
CA GLY A 299 -0.83 -9.85 -21.50
C GLY A 299 -2.02 -10.66 -22.04
N PRO A 300 -2.19 -11.91 -21.57
CA PRO A 300 -3.13 -12.88 -22.13
C PRO A 300 -4.62 -12.48 -22.03
N LEU A 301 -5.01 -11.72 -20.99
CA LEU A 301 -6.39 -11.32 -20.79
C LEU A 301 -6.90 -10.31 -21.84
N LYS A 302 -6.03 -9.76 -22.69
CA LYS A 302 -6.39 -8.85 -23.78
C LYS A 302 -7.58 -9.34 -24.63
N ARG A 303 -7.67 -10.64 -24.92
CA ARG A 303 -8.80 -11.24 -25.65
C ARG A 303 -10.13 -11.16 -24.89
N TRP A 304 -10.09 -11.38 -23.58
CA TRP A 304 -11.25 -11.31 -22.70
C TRP A 304 -11.69 -9.86 -22.45
N THR A 305 -10.75 -8.95 -22.19
CA THR A 305 -11.02 -7.51 -22.02
C THR A 305 -11.66 -6.89 -23.27
N ALA A 306 -11.28 -7.35 -24.47
CA ALA A 306 -11.88 -6.94 -25.74
C ALA A 306 -13.35 -7.39 -25.95
N ILE A 307 -13.92 -8.24 -25.08
CA ILE A 307 -15.31 -8.70 -25.22
C ILE A 307 -16.26 -7.57 -24.85
N GLY A 308 -16.80 -6.87 -25.85
CA GLY A 308 -17.74 -5.76 -25.68
C GLY A 308 -19.14 -6.12 -25.16
N ASN A 309 -19.48 -7.41 -25.02
CA ASN A 309 -20.75 -7.86 -24.45
C ASN A 309 -20.55 -8.30 -22.99
N PRO A 310 -21.15 -7.61 -21.98
CA PRO A 310 -20.88 -7.91 -20.56
C PRO A 310 -21.21 -9.34 -20.15
N LYS A 311 -22.31 -9.93 -20.67
CA LYS A 311 -22.66 -11.32 -20.38
C LYS A 311 -21.59 -12.27 -20.92
N LYS A 312 -21.20 -12.16 -22.19
CA LYS A 312 -20.13 -13.00 -22.78
C LYS A 312 -18.77 -12.82 -22.11
N ARG A 313 -18.50 -11.66 -21.49
CA ARG A 313 -17.25 -11.41 -20.75
C ARG A 313 -17.26 -12.04 -19.38
N ARG A 314 -18.37 -11.93 -18.64
CA ARG A 314 -18.54 -12.58 -17.34
C ARG A 314 -18.65 -14.11 -17.48
N ASP A 315 -19.35 -14.59 -18.50
CA ASP A 315 -19.56 -16.01 -18.78
C ASP A 315 -18.39 -16.61 -19.61
N TYR A 316 -17.17 -16.05 -19.48
CA TYR A 316 -15.97 -16.49 -20.19
C TYR A 316 -15.10 -17.40 -19.29
N PRO A 317 -14.69 -18.59 -19.76
CA PRO A 317 -13.98 -19.57 -18.93
C PRO A 317 -12.52 -19.17 -18.66
N PHE A 318 -11.96 -19.74 -17.60
CA PHE A 318 -10.54 -19.63 -17.25
C PHE A 318 -9.91 -21.04 -17.18
N PRO A 319 -9.64 -21.66 -18.35
CA PRO A 319 -9.07 -23.00 -18.41
C PRO A 319 -7.60 -23.02 -18.00
N GLU A 320 -7.04 -24.20 -17.72
CA GLU A 320 -5.64 -24.39 -17.34
C GLU A 320 -4.66 -23.69 -18.30
N SER A 321 -4.92 -23.72 -19.61
CA SER A 321 -4.07 -23.01 -20.60
C SER A 321 -4.03 -21.48 -20.40
N LEU A 322 -5.15 -20.85 -20.06
CA LEU A 322 -5.18 -19.41 -19.75
C LEU A 322 -4.56 -19.14 -18.37
N ARG A 323 -4.70 -20.07 -17.43
CA ARG A 323 -4.04 -20.04 -16.12
C ARG A 323 -2.53 -20.10 -16.27
N GLU A 324 -1.98 -20.98 -17.11
CA GLU A 324 -0.55 -21.04 -17.46
C GLU A 324 -0.05 -19.75 -18.12
N GLU A 325 -0.78 -19.19 -19.10
CA GLU A 325 -0.43 -17.91 -19.73
C GLU A 325 -0.39 -16.76 -18.70
N CYS A 326 -1.33 -16.72 -17.74
CA CYS A 326 -1.33 -15.74 -16.67
C CYS A 326 -0.17 -15.96 -15.68
N ASP A 327 0.05 -17.21 -15.25
CA ASP A 327 1.10 -17.62 -14.33
C ASP A 327 2.50 -17.24 -14.83
N ASP A 328 2.74 -17.44 -16.13
CA ASP A 328 3.95 -16.99 -16.82
C ASP A 328 4.06 -15.45 -16.90
N TYR A 329 2.96 -14.73 -17.12
CA TYR A 329 2.93 -13.27 -17.09
C TYR A 329 3.30 -12.70 -15.71
N TYR A 330 2.65 -13.16 -14.63
CA TYR A 330 2.95 -12.70 -13.26
C TYR A 330 4.41 -13.04 -12.89
N LEU A 331 4.87 -14.28 -13.14
CA LEU A 331 6.27 -14.68 -12.91
C LEU A 331 7.26 -13.73 -13.58
N LYS A 332 7.05 -13.42 -14.87
CA LYS A 332 7.93 -12.53 -15.64
C LYS A 332 7.87 -11.08 -15.15
N ASN A 333 6.71 -10.57 -14.78
CA ASN A 333 6.59 -9.21 -14.27
C ASN A 333 7.25 -9.06 -12.88
N TYR A 334 7.06 -10.03 -11.99
CA TYR A 334 7.74 -10.06 -10.68
C TYR A 334 9.27 -10.16 -10.83
N ILE A 335 9.79 -11.05 -11.70
CA ILE A 335 11.23 -11.15 -11.99
C ILE A 335 11.78 -9.84 -12.58
N ARG A 336 11.08 -9.21 -13.54
CA ARG A 336 11.45 -7.91 -14.11
C ARG A 336 11.51 -6.84 -13.03
N TRP A 337 10.48 -6.74 -12.22
CA TRP A 337 10.26 -5.61 -11.32
C TRP A 337 11.14 -5.66 -10.07
N TYR A 338 11.19 -6.79 -9.37
CA TYR A 338 12.12 -6.96 -8.24
C TYR A 338 13.59 -7.10 -8.69
N GLY A 339 13.82 -7.19 -10.00
CA GLY A 339 15.14 -7.14 -10.64
C GLY A 339 15.61 -5.75 -11.06
N ILE A 340 14.76 -4.71 -11.00
CA ILE A 340 15.12 -3.35 -11.45
C ILE A 340 15.93 -2.60 -10.38
N GLU A 341 17.08 -2.03 -10.76
CA GLU A 341 17.81 -1.11 -9.88
C GLU A 341 17.14 0.28 -9.91
N PRO A 342 17.08 1.02 -8.78
CA PRO A 342 17.77 0.76 -7.50
C PRO A 342 16.94 -0.07 -6.50
N PHE A 343 15.71 -0.44 -6.83
CA PHE A 343 14.82 -1.22 -5.96
C PHE A 343 15.39 -2.61 -5.63
N ALA A 344 16.07 -3.25 -6.59
CA ALA A 344 16.69 -4.55 -6.42
C ALA A 344 17.89 -4.52 -5.45
N GLN A 345 18.65 -3.42 -5.38
CA GLN A 345 19.66 -3.17 -4.35
C GLN A 345 19.03 -2.97 -2.97
N ALA A 346 17.95 -2.17 -2.88
CA ALA A 346 17.22 -1.95 -1.63
C ALA A 346 16.65 -3.26 -1.06
N ASN A 347 16.02 -4.09 -1.91
CA ASN A 347 15.55 -5.43 -1.54
C ASN A 347 16.65 -6.34 -0.99
N GLY A 348 17.93 -6.15 -1.35
CA GLY A 348 19.03 -6.95 -0.82
C GLY A 348 19.52 -6.50 0.57
N GLN A 349 19.18 -5.28 1.01
CA GLN A 349 19.83 -4.62 2.14
C GLN A 349 18.86 -4.12 3.23
N ILE A 350 17.61 -3.86 2.87
CA ILE A 350 16.59 -3.34 3.79
C ILE A 350 15.50 -4.42 3.98
N PRO A 351 15.38 -5.02 5.17
CA PRO A 351 14.36 -6.05 5.43
C PRO A 351 12.95 -5.52 5.25
N GLN A 352 12.15 -6.17 4.40
CA GLN A 352 10.79 -5.72 4.10
C GLN A 352 9.69 -6.38 4.94
N ILE A 353 8.59 -5.65 5.17
CA ILE A 353 7.28 -6.17 5.59
C ILE A 353 6.23 -5.57 4.65
N ASN A 354 5.44 -6.38 3.96
CA ASN A 354 4.45 -5.87 3.00
C ASN A 354 3.03 -6.39 3.29
N ILE A 355 2.02 -5.61 2.90
CA ILE A 355 0.68 -6.09 2.54
C ILE A 355 0.44 -5.74 1.08
N TRP A 356 -0.31 -6.56 0.32
CA TRP A 356 -0.75 -6.20 -1.03
C TRP A 356 -1.90 -5.20 -1.05
N ASP A 357 -2.06 -4.49 -2.17
CA ASP A 357 -3.32 -3.83 -2.57
C ASP A 357 -3.86 -4.50 -3.85
N ASP A 358 -4.70 -3.81 -4.64
CA ASP A 358 -5.28 -4.39 -5.85
C ASP A 358 -4.33 -4.40 -7.06
N HIS A 359 -3.42 -3.45 -7.27
CA HIS A 359 -2.52 -3.54 -8.45
C HIS A 359 -1.51 -4.70 -8.38
N ASP A 360 -1.24 -5.24 -7.18
CA ASP A 360 -0.55 -6.53 -7.00
C ASP A 360 -1.35 -7.70 -7.65
N ILE A 361 -2.67 -7.58 -7.76
CA ILE A 361 -3.61 -8.51 -8.41
C ILE A 361 -4.00 -7.97 -9.79
N ILE A 362 -4.97 -7.06 -9.81
CA ILE A 362 -5.41 -6.17 -10.89
C ILE A 362 -6.24 -5.02 -10.28
N ASP A 363 -5.96 -3.78 -10.68
CA ASP A 363 -6.83 -2.59 -10.69
C ASP A 363 -8.31 -2.84 -10.27
N GLY A 364 -8.70 -2.38 -9.07
CA GLY A 364 -10.07 -2.46 -8.52
C GLY A 364 -10.49 -3.80 -7.90
N PHE A 365 -9.58 -4.75 -7.67
CA PHE A 365 -9.93 -6.11 -7.20
C PHE A 365 -10.67 -6.10 -5.84
N GLY A 366 -11.87 -6.70 -5.84
CA GLY A 366 -12.75 -6.79 -4.67
C GLY A 366 -13.93 -5.80 -4.70
N SER A 367 -13.81 -4.73 -5.49
CA SER A 367 -14.76 -3.59 -5.45
C SER A 367 -15.74 -3.53 -6.62
N TYR A 368 -15.45 -4.26 -7.71
CA TYR A 368 -16.43 -4.52 -8.77
C TYR A 368 -17.69 -5.22 -8.23
N VAL A 369 -18.78 -5.17 -9.00
CA VAL A 369 -20.02 -5.87 -8.65
C VAL A 369 -19.79 -7.38 -8.45
N ASN A 370 -20.37 -7.93 -7.40
CA ASN A 370 -20.15 -9.32 -6.95
C ASN A 370 -20.24 -10.36 -8.09
N ASP A 371 -21.23 -10.23 -8.98
CA ASP A 371 -21.45 -11.19 -10.07
C ASP A 371 -20.36 -11.14 -11.15
N PHE A 372 -19.58 -10.06 -11.20
CA PHE A 372 -18.39 -9.94 -12.05
C PHE A 372 -17.14 -10.45 -11.32
N MET A 373 -16.96 -10.10 -10.04
CA MET A 373 -15.89 -10.66 -9.19
C MET A 373 -15.94 -12.18 -9.05
N LYS A 374 -17.12 -12.80 -9.18
CA LYS A 374 -17.30 -14.27 -9.15
C LYS A 374 -17.04 -14.99 -10.47
N CYS A 375 -16.71 -14.29 -11.56
CA CYS A 375 -16.41 -14.95 -12.82
C CYS A 375 -15.09 -15.74 -12.76
N ASP A 376 -15.00 -16.76 -13.61
CA ASP A 376 -13.86 -17.68 -13.70
C ASP A 376 -12.53 -16.93 -13.85
N VAL A 377 -12.51 -15.84 -14.63
CA VAL A 377 -11.31 -15.02 -14.84
C VAL A 377 -10.87 -14.29 -13.57
N PHE A 378 -11.78 -13.64 -12.82
CA PHE A 378 -11.43 -12.94 -11.59
C PHE A 378 -10.97 -13.91 -10.49
N ARG A 379 -11.59 -15.09 -10.39
CA ARG A 379 -11.18 -16.15 -9.46
C ARG A 379 -9.81 -16.73 -9.84
N GLY A 380 -9.57 -16.92 -11.14
CA GLY A 380 -8.30 -17.37 -11.70
C GLY A 380 -7.14 -16.44 -11.39
N ILE A 381 -7.25 -15.17 -11.79
CA ILE A 381 -6.17 -14.19 -11.56
C ILE A 381 -5.95 -13.91 -10.08
N GLY A 382 -6.99 -13.94 -9.24
CA GLY A 382 -6.86 -13.81 -7.79
C GLY A 382 -5.98 -14.93 -7.19
N GLY A 383 -6.18 -16.18 -7.62
CA GLY A 383 -5.34 -17.31 -7.22
C GLY A 383 -3.90 -17.21 -7.73
N VAL A 384 -3.71 -16.82 -9.01
CA VAL A 384 -2.37 -16.67 -9.61
C VAL A 384 -1.59 -15.52 -8.97
N ALA A 385 -2.22 -14.38 -8.69
CA ALA A 385 -1.59 -13.26 -7.99
C ALA A 385 -1.20 -13.66 -6.55
N HIS A 386 -2.09 -14.33 -5.82
CA HIS A 386 -1.83 -14.80 -4.45
C HIS A 386 -0.62 -15.75 -4.36
N LYS A 387 -0.42 -16.63 -5.36
CA LYS A 387 0.80 -17.46 -5.48
C LYS A 387 2.07 -16.61 -5.45
N TYR A 388 2.13 -15.53 -6.24
CA TYR A 388 3.33 -14.69 -6.33
C TYR A 388 3.47 -13.71 -5.16
N TYR A 389 2.37 -13.22 -4.61
CA TYR A 389 2.34 -12.46 -3.34
C TYR A 389 3.00 -13.25 -2.20
N LEU A 390 2.56 -14.50 -1.97
CA LEU A 390 3.14 -15.36 -0.93
C LEU A 390 4.63 -15.66 -1.18
N LEU A 391 5.00 -15.95 -2.43
CA LEU A 391 6.39 -16.24 -2.78
C LEU A 391 7.32 -15.04 -2.60
N PHE A 392 7.02 -13.91 -3.26
CA PHE A 392 7.91 -12.75 -3.33
C PHE A 392 7.85 -11.84 -2.10
N GLN A 393 6.67 -11.64 -1.52
CA GLN A 393 6.50 -10.63 -0.46
C GLN A 393 6.57 -11.24 0.95
N HIS A 394 6.11 -12.49 1.12
CA HIS A 394 6.08 -13.19 2.41
C HIS A 394 7.12 -14.30 2.57
N HIS A 395 7.77 -14.72 1.49
CA HIS A 395 8.65 -15.91 1.44
C HIS A 395 7.94 -17.14 2.03
N LEU A 396 6.69 -17.38 1.61
CA LEU A 396 5.88 -18.55 1.99
C LEU A 396 5.64 -19.46 0.78
N ALA A 397 5.37 -20.73 1.06
CA ALA A 397 4.94 -21.68 0.05
C ALA A 397 3.52 -21.32 -0.44
N PRO A 398 3.26 -21.30 -1.76
CA PRO A 398 1.95 -21.01 -2.31
C PRO A 398 0.99 -22.21 -2.16
N PRO A 399 -0.31 -22.03 -2.44
CA PRO A 399 -1.25 -23.14 -2.59
C PRO A 399 -0.76 -24.16 -3.64
N PRO A 400 -1.03 -25.48 -3.48
CA PRO A 400 -0.59 -26.50 -4.43
C PRO A 400 -1.15 -26.37 -5.85
N SER A 401 -2.30 -25.70 -5.99
CA SER A 401 -2.97 -25.38 -7.26
C SER A 401 -3.78 -24.09 -7.11
N THR A 402 -4.19 -23.50 -8.24
CA THR A 402 -4.95 -22.25 -8.37
C THR A 402 -6.20 -22.48 -9.22
N TYR A 403 -7.20 -21.61 -9.09
CA TYR A 403 -8.52 -21.77 -9.72
C TYR A 403 -8.43 -21.96 -11.24
N THR A 404 -9.18 -22.94 -11.76
CA THR A 404 -9.55 -23.07 -13.17
C THR A 404 -11.01 -23.46 -13.33
N SER A 405 -11.55 -23.25 -14.53
CA SER A 405 -12.94 -23.60 -14.92
C SER A 405 -13.09 -25.03 -15.46
N ASP A 406 -11.99 -25.71 -15.78
CA ASP A 406 -11.93 -27.04 -16.38
C ASP A 406 -11.40 -28.15 -15.43
N ALA A 407 -10.99 -27.80 -14.21
CA ALA A 407 -10.61 -28.75 -13.17
C ALA A 407 -11.73 -29.78 -12.86
N VAL A 408 -11.39 -31.07 -12.91
CA VAL A 408 -12.34 -32.16 -12.65
C VAL A 408 -12.56 -32.34 -11.15
N HIS A 409 -13.60 -31.70 -10.61
CA HIS A 409 -13.96 -31.83 -9.21
C HIS A 409 -14.59 -33.20 -8.89
N PRO A 410 -14.16 -33.89 -7.82
CA PRO A 410 -14.91 -35.01 -7.27
C PRO A 410 -16.33 -34.57 -6.87
N ALA A 411 -17.35 -35.25 -7.38
CA ALA A 411 -18.74 -34.85 -7.15
C ALA A 411 -19.17 -35.11 -5.70
N GLY A 412 -19.25 -34.05 -4.87
CA GLY A 412 -19.83 -34.16 -3.53
C GLY A 412 -19.47 -33.10 -2.47
N GLY A 413 -18.69 -32.06 -2.78
CA GLY A 413 -18.30 -31.03 -1.80
C GLY A 413 -18.77 -29.61 -2.16
N GLU A 414 -19.39 -28.91 -1.21
CA GLU A 414 -19.54 -27.44 -1.25
C GLU A 414 -18.33 -26.69 -0.63
N GLU A 415 -17.31 -27.43 -0.18
CA GLU A 415 -16.09 -26.89 0.42
C GLU A 415 -14.88 -27.11 -0.49
N GLY A 416 -14.42 -26.03 -1.13
CA GLY A 416 -13.15 -25.97 -1.87
C GLY A 416 -13.15 -26.61 -3.26
N GLN A 417 -12.43 -26.00 -4.20
CA GLN A 417 -11.90 -26.76 -5.34
C GLN A 417 -10.74 -27.61 -4.80
N GLY A 418 -10.83 -28.93 -4.93
CA GLY A 418 -9.75 -29.83 -4.55
C GLY A 418 -8.47 -29.56 -5.35
N VAL A 419 -7.33 -29.91 -4.75
CA VAL A 419 -5.99 -29.69 -5.31
C VAL A 419 -5.85 -30.37 -6.68
N ASP A 420 -5.63 -29.58 -7.74
CA ASP A 420 -5.62 -30.07 -9.13
C ASP A 420 -4.31 -30.83 -9.45
N PRO A 421 -4.36 -32.13 -9.79
CA PRO A 421 -3.17 -32.95 -10.04
C PRO A 421 -2.28 -32.42 -11.18
N ASN A 422 -2.84 -31.71 -12.16
CA ASN A 422 -2.11 -31.26 -13.34
C ASN A 422 -1.09 -30.17 -12.97
N GLN A 423 -1.48 -29.20 -12.16
CA GLN A 423 -0.66 -28.02 -11.82
C GLN A 423 0.60 -28.35 -11.00
N PHE A 424 0.63 -29.51 -10.32
CA PHE A 424 1.83 -30.01 -9.63
C PHE A 424 2.39 -31.32 -10.24
N MET A 425 2.06 -31.66 -11.49
CA MET A 425 2.72 -32.77 -12.20
C MET A 425 4.22 -32.49 -12.42
N THR A 426 4.58 -31.28 -12.89
CA THR A 426 5.97 -30.91 -13.19
C THR A 426 6.63 -30.10 -12.07
N ALA A 427 5.83 -29.46 -11.22
CA ALA A 427 6.31 -28.61 -10.13
C ALA A 427 6.50 -29.37 -8.80
N TYR A 428 7.29 -28.77 -7.90
CA TYR A 428 7.32 -29.03 -6.47
C TYR A 428 6.74 -27.81 -5.73
N VAL A 429 5.94 -28.08 -4.71
CA VAL A 429 5.40 -27.08 -3.78
C VAL A 429 5.71 -27.56 -2.37
N HIS A 430 6.30 -26.68 -1.54
CA HIS A 430 6.60 -27.02 -0.16
C HIS A 430 5.31 -27.09 0.68
N PRO A 431 5.23 -27.96 1.71
CA PRO A 431 4.14 -27.91 2.68
C PRO A 431 3.97 -26.52 3.31
N ARG A 432 2.74 -26.14 3.68
CA ARG A 432 2.44 -24.82 4.25
C ARG A 432 3.31 -24.56 5.49
N ILE A 433 4.10 -23.48 5.44
CA ILE A 433 4.88 -22.98 6.58
C ILE A 433 3.92 -22.13 7.44
N THR A 434 3.88 -22.40 8.74
CA THR A 434 3.04 -21.69 9.72
C THR A 434 3.94 -20.93 10.69
N GLU A 435 3.64 -19.65 10.94
CA GLU A 435 4.47 -18.78 11.77
C GLU A 435 3.64 -17.87 12.69
N SER A 436 4.17 -17.58 13.87
CA SER A 436 3.54 -16.79 14.94
C SER A 436 3.25 -15.32 14.59
N GLY A 437 3.84 -14.81 13.51
CA GLY A 437 3.59 -13.44 13.01
C GLY A 437 2.32 -13.27 12.18
N TYR A 438 1.67 -14.34 11.74
CA TYR A 438 0.46 -14.25 10.89
C TYR A 438 -0.83 -14.40 11.70
N ILE A 439 -1.76 -13.49 11.49
CA ILE A 439 -3.14 -13.55 11.98
C ILE A 439 -4.04 -13.87 10.79
N ASN A 440 -4.12 -15.16 10.48
CA ASN A 440 -4.94 -15.67 9.37
C ASN A 440 -6.42 -15.35 9.60
N GLY A 441 -7.12 -14.88 8.57
CA GLY A 441 -8.58 -14.73 8.60
C GLY A 441 -9.26 -16.08 8.92
N PRO A 442 -10.37 -16.13 9.69
CA PRO A 442 -10.98 -17.38 10.13
C PRO A 442 -11.80 -18.09 9.04
N LYS A 443 -11.97 -17.46 7.87
CA LYS A 443 -12.72 -17.96 6.71
C LYS A 443 -11.94 -17.61 5.44
N PRO A 444 -12.09 -18.40 4.35
CA PRO A 444 -11.61 -18.00 3.03
C PRO A 444 -12.29 -16.72 2.51
N GLY A 445 -11.59 -16.01 1.63
CA GLY A 445 -12.13 -14.88 0.87
C GLY A 445 -13.24 -15.28 -0.11
N PRO A 446 -14.08 -14.32 -0.54
CA PRO A 446 -15.23 -14.60 -1.41
C PRO A 446 -14.86 -14.77 -2.90
N TYR A 447 -13.64 -14.36 -3.29
CA TYR A 447 -13.16 -14.32 -4.67
C TYR A 447 -11.81 -15.02 -4.82
N VAL A 448 -10.81 -14.63 -4.02
CA VAL A 448 -9.64 -15.47 -3.73
C VAL A 448 -10.07 -16.46 -2.64
N ALA A 449 -10.07 -17.76 -2.93
CA ALA A 449 -10.58 -18.80 -2.02
C ALA A 449 -9.57 -19.17 -0.90
N GLU A 450 -8.87 -18.17 -0.39
CA GLU A 450 -7.73 -18.28 0.54
C GLU A 450 -7.98 -17.44 1.79
N HIS A 451 -7.23 -17.68 2.86
CA HIS A 451 -7.37 -16.94 4.11
C HIS A 451 -6.55 -15.63 4.09
N SER A 452 -7.08 -14.53 4.63
CA SER A 452 -6.37 -13.25 4.66
C SER A 452 -5.10 -13.32 5.51
N HIS A 453 -3.97 -12.83 4.99
CA HIS A 453 -2.66 -12.90 5.67
C HIS A 453 -2.34 -11.57 6.39
N ASN A 454 -3.06 -11.29 7.49
CA ASN A 454 -2.75 -10.16 8.37
C ASN A 454 -1.46 -10.42 9.17
N LEU A 455 -0.73 -9.36 9.51
CA LEU A 455 0.63 -9.44 10.07
C LEU A 455 0.73 -8.77 11.44
N TYR A 456 1.39 -9.42 12.41
CA TYR A 456 1.83 -8.81 13.66
C TYR A 456 3.33 -9.02 13.89
N ALA A 457 4.02 -7.94 14.28
CA ALA A 457 5.41 -7.99 14.72
C ALA A 457 5.69 -6.89 15.77
N ARG A 458 6.75 -7.06 16.58
CA ARG A 458 7.41 -5.94 17.27
C ARG A 458 8.42 -5.32 16.32
N LEU A 459 8.57 -4.00 16.33
CA LEU A 459 9.57 -3.27 15.54
C LEU A 459 10.63 -2.69 16.48
N GLY A 460 11.41 -3.58 17.10
CA GLY A 460 12.34 -3.26 18.18
C GLY A 460 11.62 -3.15 19.54
N ALA A 461 12.26 -2.46 20.48
CA ALA A 461 11.87 -2.48 21.90
C ALA A 461 10.43 -2.00 22.19
N ARG A 462 10.00 -0.86 21.62
CA ARG A 462 8.78 -0.14 22.09
C ARG A 462 7.68 0.05 21.04
N ILE A 463 7.89 -0.38 19.80
CA ILE A 463 6.91 -0.29 18.71
C ILE A 463 6.33 -1.67 18.42
N ALA A 464 5.00 -1.77 18.32
CA ALA A 464 4.30 -2.89 17.71
C ALA A 464 3.79 -2.51 16.31
N PHE A 465 3.57 -3.51 15.47
CA PHE A 465 3.07 -3.37 14.11
C PHE A 465 1.89 -4.30 13.85
N ILE A 466 0.90 -3.81 13.12
CA ILE A 466 -0.24 -4.57 12.61
C ILE A 466 -0.50 -4.21 11.14
N GLY A 467 -0.31 -5.15 10.23
CA GLY A 467 -0.70 -5.03 8.82
C GLY A 467 -2.00 -5.77 8.56
N ILE A 468 -2.98 -5.11 7.92
CA ILE A 468 -4.28 -5.71 7.60
C ILE A 468 -4.34 -6.03 6.11
N ASP A 469 -4.60 -7.29 5.77
CA ASP A 469 -4.88 -7.72 4.41
C ASP A 469 -6.32 -7.31 4.04
N ALA A 470 -6.41 -6.17 3.37
CA ALA A 470 -7.65 -5.50 3.01
C ALA A 470 -8.15 -5.88 1.60
N ARG A 471 -7.65 -6.97 0.99
CA ARG A 471 -8.04 -7.43 -0.36
C ARG A 471 -8.55 -8.87 -0.41
N THR A 472 -7.97 -9.82 0.34
CA THR A 472 -8.42 -11.23 0.30
C THR A 472 -9.91 -11.39 0.64
N GLU A 473 -10.39 -10.67 1.65
CA GLU A 473 -11.79 -10.72 2.12
C GLU A 473 -12.70 -9.66 1.48
N ARG A 474 -12.16 -8.78 0.62
CA ARG A 474 -12.84 -7.57 0.16
C ARG A 474 -14.03 -7.89 -0.73
N THR A 475 -15.11 -7.15 -0.49
CA THR A 475 -16.25 -6.95 -1.36
C THR A 475 -16.58 -5.46 -1.40
N ARG A 476 -17.30 -5.00 -2.42
CA ARG A 476 -17.87 -3.63 -2.51
C ARG A 476 -18.70 -3.16 -1.29
N HIS A 477 -18.99 -4.04 -0.33
CA HIS A 477 -19.82 -3.74 0.86
C HIS A 477 -19.16 -4.06 2.21
N GLN A 478 -17.98 -4.68 2.22
CA GLN A 478 -17.22 -5.08 3.42
C GLN A 478 -15.75 -5.32 3.03
N ILE A 479 -14.79 -4.76 3.77
CA ILE A 479 -13.35 -4.92 3.50
C ILE A 479 -12.80 -6.19 4.19
N ASN A 480 -13.13 -6.42 5.46
CA ASN A 480 -12.77 -7.65 6.19
C ASN A 480 -13.95 -8.23 6.96
N TYR A 481 -13.90 -9.54 7.25
CA TYR A 481 -14.92 -10.14 8.11
C TYR A 481 -14.86 -9.57 9.53
N PRO A 482 -16.00 -9.37 10.22
CA PRO A 482 -16.03 -8.97 11.62
C PRO A 482 -15.17 -9.86 12.53
N GLU A 483 -15.16 -11.17 12.24
CA GLU A 483 -14.36 -12.14 12.98
C GLU A 483 -12.84 -12.01 12.74
N THR A 484 -12.41 -11.51 11.58
CA THR A 484 -11.00 -11.21 11.28
C THR A 484 -10.51 -10.03 12.12
N TYR A 485 -11.32 -8.97 12.24
CA TYR A 485 -11.04 -7.90 13.19
C TYR A 485 -11.06 -8.40 14.65
N ASP A 486 -11.95 -9.33 15.01
CA ASP A 486 -11.98 -9.88 16.37
C ASP A 486 -10.73 -10.73 16.68
N ALA A 487 -10.19 -11.48 15.70
CA ALA A 487 -8.90 -12.16 15.83
C ALA A 487 -7.73 -11.17 16.00
N ILE A 488 -7.66 -10.12 15.17
CA ILE A 488 -6.64 -9.07 15.24
C ILE A 488 -6.62 -8.40 16.62
N PHE A 489 -7.77 -7.94 17.11
CA PHE A 489 -7.84 -7.26 18.41
C PHE A 489 -7.67 -8.21 19.61
N THR A 490 -7.92 -9.51 19.45
CA THR A 490 -7.58 -10.51 20.47
C THR A 490 -6.06 -10.62 20.60
N ARG A 491 -5.34 -10.86 19.51
CA ARG A 491 -3.87 -10.96 19.51
C ARG A 491 -3.21 -9.66 20.00
N LEU A 492 -3.68 -8.49 19.56
CA LEU A 492 -3.15 -7.22 20.05
C LEU A 492 -3.34 -7.07 21.57
N LYS A 493 -4.50 -7.45 22.12
CA LYS A 493 -4.73 -7.41 23.58
C LYS A 493 -3.79 -8.35 24.34
N GLU A 494 -3.54 -9.55 23.82
CA GLU A 494 -2.59 -10.51 24.42
C GLU A 494 -1.17 -9.92 24.45
N GLU A 495 -0.69 -9.41 23.32
CA GLU A 495 0.64 -8.81 23.15
C GLU A 495 0.85 -7.57 24.01
N PHE A 496 -0.11 -6.63 24.04
CA PHE A 496 -0.03 -5.45 24.90
C PHE A 496 -0.17 -5.79 26.39
N THR A 497 -0.93 -6.84 26.75
CA THR A 497 -0.99 -7.34 28.13
C THR A 497 0.34 -7.98 28.54
N ALA A 498 0.97 -8.78 27.67
CA ALA A 498 2.28 -9.37 27.94
C ALA A 498 3.35 -8.27 28.11
N ALA A 499 3.39 -7.30 27.19
CA ALA A 499 4.35 -6.19 27.25
C ALA A 499 4.13 -5.26 28.45
N ALA A 500 2.88 -4.99 28.84
CA ALA A 500 2.59 -4.16 30.01
C ALA A 500 2.96 -4.81 31.36
N ASN A 501 3.19 -6.13 31.37
CA ASN A 501 3.67 -6.89 32.53
C ASN A 501 5.18 -7.24 32.43
N SER A 502 5.93 -6.61 31.53
CA SER A 502 7.37 -6.81 31.36
C SER A 502 8.17 -5.51 31.47
N ASP A 503 9.49 -5.61 31.61
CA ASP A 503 10.41 -4.46 31.64
C ASP A 503 10.52 -3.72 30.30
N GLN A 504 9.90 -4.24 29.23
CA GLN A 504 9.86 -3.61 27.89
C GLN A 504 8.40 -3.35 27.43
N PRO A 505 7.69 -2.41 28.09
CA PRO A 505 6.33 -2.04 27.70
C PRO A 505 6.32 -1.28 26.37
N LEU A 506 5.49 -1.78 25.45
CA LEU A 506 5.21 -1.12 24.18
C LEU A 506 4.60 0.28 24.41
N LYS A 507 4.96 1.23 23.55
CA LYS A 507 4.49 2.63 23.58
C LYS A 507 3.77 3.05 22.31
N HIS A 508 4.06 2.39 21.19
CA HIS A 508 3.47 2.69 19.89
C HIS A 508 2.87 1.46 19.22
N LEU A 509 1.83 1.68 18.44
CA LEU A 509 1.30 0.74 17.46
C LEU A 509 1.31 1.42 16.08
N ILE A 510 1.99 0.80 15.12
CA ILE A 510 1.91 1.16 13.71
C ILE A 510 0.87 0.25 13.05
N LEU A 511 -0.21 0.84 12.57
CA LEU A 511 -1.23 0.19 11.76
C LEU A 511 -0.91 0.46 10.28
N LEU A 512 -0.82 -0.60 9.48
CA LEU A 512 -0.66 -0.50 8.03
C LEU A 512 -1.98 -0.90 7.34
N LEU A 513 -2.47 0.00 6.49
CA LEU A 513 -3.61 -0.18 5.60
C LEU A 513 -3.15 0.20 4.19
N GLY A 514 -3.64 -0.47 3.15
CA GLY A 514 -3.38 -0.04 1.77
C GLY A 514 -3.99 1.34 1.51
N VAL A 515 -5.32 1.42 1.50
CA VAL A 515 -6.08 2.65 1.21
C VAL A 515 -6.18 3.62 2.42
N PRO A 516 -6.01 4.95 2.24
CA PRO A 516 -6.05 5.92 3.34
C PRO A 516 -7.38 6.03 4.09
N ILE A 517 -7.29 6.09 5.42
CA ILE A 517 -8.47 6.07 6.32
C ILE A 517 -8.86 7.45 6.85
N ALA A 518 -7.93 8.39 7.02
CA ALA A 518 -8.19 9.76 7.51
C ALA A 518 -8.10 10.81 6.38
N TYR A 519 -8.85 10.59 5.30
CA TYR A 519 -8.71 11.33 4.04
C TYR A 519 -9.97 12.18 3.69
N PRO A 520 -9.87 13.22 2.82
CA PRO A 520 -11.05 13.97 2.36
C PRO A 520 -12.07 13.05 1.68
N ARG A 521 -13.35 13.24 2.00
CA ARG A 521 -14.44 12.41 1.46
C ARG A 521 -14.68 12.73 -0.01
N LEU A 522 -14.64 11.70 -0.85
CA LEU A 522 -14.61 11.85 -2.31
C LEU A 522 -15.98 11.68 -2.98
N THR A 523 -17.04 11.33 -2.24
CA THR A 523 -18.41 11.04 -2.74
C THR A 523 -19.14 12.19 -3.49
N TRP A 524 -18.49 13.36 -3.62
CA TRP A 524 -18.96 14.43 -4.51
C TRP A 524 -18.43 14.29 -5.94
N LEU A 525 -17.35 13.53 -6.18
CA LEU A 525 -16.83 13.21 -7.52
C LEU A 525 -17.82 12.32 -8.29
N GLU A 526 -18.50 11.39 -7.61
CA GLU A 526 -19.67 10.66 -8.13
C GLU A 526 -20.63 11.60 -8.87
N ASN A 527 -20.99 12.72 -8.22
CA ASN A 527 -21.96 13.70 -8.71
C ASN A 527 -21.43 14.58 -9.85
N ILE A 528 -20.10 14.68 -10.02
CA ILE A 528 -19.50 15.38 -11.16
C ILE A 528 -19.32 14.42 -12.35
N PHE A 529 -18.85 13.20 -12.14
CA PHE A 529 -18.66 12.21 -13.21
C PHE A 529 -19.95 11.54 -13.72
N SER A 530 -21.03 11.60 -12.94
CA SER A 530 -22.40 11.29 -13.40
C SER A 530 -23.13 12.49 -14.03
N SER A 531 -22.56 13.70 -13.97
CA SER A 531 -23.18 14.90 -14.54
C SER A 531 -23.36 14.78 -16.06
N PRO A 532 -24.52 15.20 -16.62
CA PRO A 532 -24.73 15.28 -18.07
C PRO A 532 -23.65 16.08 -18.81
N VAL A 533 -22.97 17.02 -18.13
CA VAL A 533 -21.88 17.84 -18.70
C VAL A 533 -20.65 17.00 -19.06
N ILE A 534 -20.44 15.84 -18.43
CA ILE A 534 -19.35 14.91 -18.76
C ILE A 534 -19.76 13.86 -19.81
N ALA A 535 -21.05 13.75 -20.16
CA ALA A 535 -21.51 12.84 -21.22
C ALA A 535 -20.87 13.11 -22.61
N PRO A 536 -20.65 14.36 -23.07
CA PRO A 536 -19.90 14.64 -24.29
C PRO A 536 -18.44 14.18 -24.23
N ILE A 537 -17.78 14.32 -23.07
CA ILE A 537 -16.39 13.90 -22.86
C ILE A 537 -16.28 12.37 -22.87
N LYS A 538 -17.19 11.68 -22.16
CA LYS A 538 -17.37 10.22 -22.20
C LYS A 538 -17.60 9.72 -23.63
N LEU A 539 -18.47 10.38 -24.39
CA LEU A 539 -18.77 10.03 -25.78
C LEU A 539 -17.58 10.27 -26.72
N LEU A 540 -16.82 11.34 -26.52
CA LEU A 540 -15.65 11.67 -27.33
C LEU A 540 -14.49 10.69 -27.06
N ASN A 541 -14.18 10.39 -25.79
CA ASN A 541 -13.17 9.39 -25.45
C ASN A 541 -13.53 8.02 -26.04
N ARG A 542 -14.77 7.56 -25.84
CA ARG A 542 -15.30 6.30 -26.40
C ARG A 542 -15.31 6.24 -27.94
N ARG A 543 -15.24 7.37 -28.65
CA ARG A 543 -15.18 7.42 -30.13
C ARG A 543 -13.79 7.64 -30.71
N VAL A 544 -12.87 8.26 -29.97
CA VAL A 544 -11.60 8.79 -30.53
C VAL A 544 -10.37 8.25 -29.79
N GLY A 545 -10.52 7.58 -28.64
CA GLY A 545 -9.42 6.90 -27.93
C GLY A 545 -8.39 7.81 -27.24
N LEU A 546 -8.61 9.13 -27.25
CA LEU A 546 -7.66 10.16 -26.79
C LEU A 546 -7.57 10.33 -25.26
N GLY A 547 -8.17 9.45 -24.46
CA GLY A 547 -8.23 9.55 -23.00
C GLY A 547 -8.06 8.21 -22.27
N GLY A 548 -7.13 7.37 -22.72
CA GLY A 548 -6.86 6.02 -22.18
C GLY A 548 -6.12 5.96 -20.83
N SER A 549 -6.30 6.95 -19.95
CA SER A 549 -5.71 7.02 -18.60
C SER A 549 -6.62 7.80 -17.62
N PHE A 550 -7.94 7.71 -17.81
CA PHE A 550 -8.96 8.37 -16.98
C PHE A 550 -10.30 7.57 -16.88
N PHE A 551 -10.39 6.36 -17.42
CA PHE A 551 -11.65 5.61 -17.55
C PHE A 551 -11.45 4.09 -17.47
N ASN A 552 -12.12 3.45 -16.51
CA ASN A 552 -11.93 2.04 -16.26
C ASN A 552 -12.44 1.23 -17.46
N SER A 553 -11.58 0.33 -17.93
CA SER A 553 -11.85 -0.52 -19.08
C SER A 553 -12.85 -1.64 -18.80
N PHE A 554 -13.20 -1.89 -17.53
CA PHE A 554 -14.08 -2.97 -17.15
C PHE A 554 -15.58 -2.65 -17.26
N ASP A 555 -16.06 -1.51 -16.80
CA ASP A 555 -17.50 -1.14 -16.93
C ASP A 555 -17.74 0.18 -17.70
N GLY A 556 -16.71 1.02 -17.86
CA GLY A 556 -16.81 2.36 -18.44
C GLY A 556 -17.04 3.48 -17.41
N SER A 557 -16.73 3.24 -16.14
CA SER A 557 -16.53 4.26 -15.11
C SER A 557 -15.39 5.23 -15.51
N VAL A 558 -15.17 6.25 -14.68
CA VAL A 558 -13.93 7.04 -14.65
C VAL A 558 -13.01 6.27 -13.68
N ASP A 559 -11.69 6.20 -13.88
CA ASP A 559 -10.83 5.48 -12.90
C ASP A 559 -11.09 6.03 -11.47
N LEU A 560 -11.07 7.36 -11.34
CA LEU A 560 -11.49 8.17 -10.18
C LEU A 560 -13.00 8.12 -9.83
N LEU A 561 -13.73 7.07 -10.23
CA LEU A 561 -15.06 6.68 -9.70
C LEU A 561 -14.98 5.38 -8.87
N ASP A 562 -14.11 4.44 -9.21
CA ASP A 562 -14.02 3.15 -8.52
C ASP A 562 -13.23 3.30 -7.21
N ASP A 563 -12.14 4.08 -7.23
CA ASP A 563 -11.42 4.63 -6.07
C ASP A 563 -12.37 5.16 -4.95
N LEU A 564 -13.53 5.70 -5.35
CA LEU A 564 -14.50 6.33 -4.44
C LEU A 564 -15.28 5.32 -3.60
N ASP A 565 -15.51 4.12 -4.11
CA ASP A 565 -16.10 3.00 -3.38
C ASP A 565 -15.02 2.18 -2.65
N ASP A 566 -13.79 2.12 -3.19
CA ASP A 566 -12.63 1.46 -2.56
C ASP A 566 -12.14 2.10 -1.27
N HIS A 567 -12.27 3.43 -1.16
CA HIS A 567 -11.88 4.19 0.02
C HIS A 567 -12.65 3.78 1.28
N TYR A 568 -11.96 3.63 2.42
CA TYR A 568 -12.61 3.53 3.75
C TYR A 568 -13.61 4.67 4.02
N THR A 569 -13.41 5.84 3.38
CA THR A 569 -14.29 7.02 3.50
C THR A 569 -15.60 6.92 2.70
N ALA A 570 -15.76 5.88 1.88
CA ALA A 570 -16.97 5.59 1.09
C ALA A 570 -18.21 5.41 1.97
N ARG A 571 -19.39 5.59 1.38
CA ARG A 571 -20.67 5.48 2.09
C ARG A 571 -20.96 4.06 2.59
N THR A 572 -20.47 3.05 1.88
CA THR A 572 -20.52 1.62 2.23
C THR A 572 -19.66 1.33 3.46
N HIS A 573 -18.36 1.60 3.37
CA HIS A 573 -17.37 1.22 4.38
C HIS A 573 -17.33 2.09 5.63
N LYS A 574 -18.01 3.25 5.64
CA LYS A 574 -17.99 4.18 6.79
C LYS A 574 -18.34 3.52 8.14
N THR A 575 -19.27 2.57 8.18
CA THR A 575 -19.65 1.87 9.43
C THR A 575 -18.53 0.97 9.94
N GLU A 576 -17.88 0.26 9.03
CA GLU A 576 -16.74 -0.63 9.27
C GLU A 576 -15.51 0.19 9.72
N ARG A 577 -15.17 1.23 8.94
CA ARG A 577 -14.15 2.25 9.27
C ARG A 577 -14.33 2.81 10.68
N ASN A 578 -15.52 3.33 10.99
CA ASN A 578 -15.75 3.98 12.28
C ASN A 578 -15.58 2.98 13.44
N ARG A 579 -16.12 1.76 13.32
CA ARG A 579 -15.92 0.69 14.33
C ARG A 579 -14.43 0.32 14.47
N LEU A 580 -13.68 0.28 13.37
CA LEU A 580 -12.24 -0.03 13.39
C LEU A 580 -11.45 1.04 14.18
N ILE A 581 -11.69 2.33 13.88
CA ILE A 581 -11.05 3.45 14.59
C ILE A 581 -11.47 3.49 16.07
N GLU A 582 -12.75 3.30 16.40
CA GLU A 582 -13.22 3.31 17.80
C GLU A 582 -12.64 2.13 18.62
N ARG A 583 -12.43 0.96 18.00
CA ARG A 583 -11.70 -0.15 18.64
C ARG A 583 -10.23 0.19 18.90
N PHE A 584 -9.55 0.84 17.94
CA PHE A 584 -8.18 1.30 18.13
C PHE A 584 -8.06 2.40 19.18
N GLN A 585 -8.98 3.36 19.24
CA GLN A 585 -9.06 4.34 20.33
C GLN A 585 -9.25 3.68 21.70
N ALA A 586 -10.12 2.67 21.80
CA ALA A 586 -10.29 1.91 23.03
C ALA A 586 -8.98 1.19 23.44
N LEU A 587 -8.26 0.57 22.49
CA LEU A 587 -6.97 -0.08 22.72
C LEU A 587 -5.88 0.93 23.18
N ALA A 588 -5.83 2.11 22.55
CA ALA A 588 -4.93 3.20 22.91
C ALA A 588 -5.12 3.64 24.37
N ALA A 589 -6.37 3.81 24.80
CA ALA A 589 -6.70 4.14 26.18
C ALA A 589 -6.51 2.97 27.17
N GLU A 590 -6.72 1.73 26.73
CA GLU A 590 -6.61 0.53 27.58
C GLU A 590 -5.17 0.23 27.99
N PHE A 591 -4.18 0.57 27.15
CA PHE A 591 -2.76 0.30 27.37
C PHE A 591 -1.85 1.55 27.39
N SER A 592 -2.41 2.74 27.22
CA SER A 592 -1.67 4.02 27.07
C SER A 592 -0.63 3.99 25.93
N ILE A 593 -1.05 3.49 24.76
CA ILE A 593 -0.22 3.40 23.55
C ILE A 593 -0.65 4.43 22.51
N ARG A 594 0.32 5.04 21.82
CA ARG A 594 0.05 5.89 20.66
C ARG A 594 -0.19 5.03 19.43
N ILE A 595 -1.18 5.38 18.61
CA ILE A 595 -1.43 4.72 17.33
C ILE A 595 -1.04 5.66 16.19
N THR A 596 -0.29 5.14 15.22
CA THR A 596 0.07 5.80 13.97
C THR A 596 -0.38 4.90 12.82
N ILE A 597 -0.99 5.46 11.78
CA ILE A 597 -1.47 4.72 10.60
C ILE A 597 -0.59 5.07 9.41
N LEU A 598 -0.08 4.06 8.70
CA LEU A 598 0.59 4.20 7.41
C LEU A 598 -0.37 3.76 6.30
N SER A 599 -0.43 4.51 5.20
CA SER A 599 -1.26 4.15 4.04
C SER A 599 -0.76 4.73 2.72
N GLY A 600 -1.11 4.05 1.63
CA GLY A 600 -0.65 4.28 0.27
C GLY A 600 -1.73 4.74 -0.69
N ASP A 601 -1.85 4.03 -1.83
CA ASP A 601 -2.91 4.10 -2.84
C ASP A 601 -3.04 5.44 -3.62
N VAL A 602 -3.36 6.56 -2.97
CA VAL A 602 -3.82 7.83 -3.59
C VAL A 602 -2.81 8.64 -4.43
N HIS A 603 -1.62 8.09 -4.73
CA HIS A 603 -0.50 8.69 -5.49
C HIS A 603 -0.05 10.11 -5.06
N LEU A 604 -0.44 10.59 -3.87
CA LEU A 604 0.04 11.85 -3.28
C LEU A 604 0.40 11.72 -1.80
N ALA A 605 1.28 12.60 -1.31
CA ALA A 605 1.60 12.70 0.10
C ALA A 605 0.58 13.55 0.87
N ALA A 606 0.16 13.09 2.06
CA ALA A 606 -0.70 13.84 2.98
C ALA A 606 -0.51 13.40 4.43
N LEU A 607 -0.99 14.21 5.39
CA LEU A 607 -1.12 13.80 6.78
C LEU A 607 -2.56 13.99 7.27
N GLY A 608 -3.28 12.87 7.38
CA GLY A 608 -4.57 12.81 8.06
C GLY A 608 -4.40 12.68 9.57
N ARG A 609 -5.43 13.06 10.33
CA ARG A 609 -5.49 12.76 11.77
C ARG A 609 -6.92 12.69 12.30
N PHE A 610 -7.09 11.84 13.30
CA PHE A 610 -8.18 11.90 14.28
C PHE A 610 -7.68 12.63 15.53
N TYR A 611 -8.58 13.30 16.26
CA TYR A 611 -8.26 13.96 17.54
C TYR A 611 -9.54 14.20 18.36
N SER A 612 -9.39 14.35 19.68
CA SER A 612 -10.49 14.72 20.57
C SER A 612 -11.10 16.07 20.21
N ASN A 613 -12.43 16.16 20.27
CA ASN A 613 -13.16 17.37 19.91
C ASN A 613 -12.62 18.60 20.69
N PRO A 614 -12.38 19.77 20.06
CA PRO A 614 -11.68 20.89 20.68
C PRO A 614 -12.29 21.42 22.00
N LYS A 615 -13.57 21.13 22.24
CA LYS A 615 -14.30 21.49 23.47
C LYS A 615 -13.88 20.67 24.69
N LEU A 616 -13.35 19.45 24.49
CA LEU A 616 -12.88 18.57 25.57
C LEU A 616 -11.56 19.04 26.20
N ASN A 617 -10.86 19.97 25.55
CA ASN A 617 -9.63 20.60 26.01
C ASN A 617 -8.43 19.66 26.26
N ILE A 618 -8.45 18.45 25.70
CA ILE A 618 -7.38 17.45 25.85
C ILE A 618 -6.20 17.80 24.90
N PRO A 619 -4.93 17.80 25.36
CA PRO A 619 -3.76 17.94 24.51
C PRO A 619 -3.37 16.59 23.86
N PRO A 620 -2.79 16.57 22.64
CA PRO A 620 -2.47 15.32 21.92
C PRO A 620 -1.68 14.29 22.74
N GLU A 621 -0.76 14.75 23.58
CA GLU A 621 0.12 13.98 24.46
C GLU A 621 -0.67 13.10 25.46
N SER A 622 -1.88 13.51 25.86
CA SER A 622 -2.80 12.72 26.71
C SER A 622 -4.08 12.28 25.97
N ASP A 623 -4.19 12.55 24.68
CA ASP A 623 -5.36 12.24 23.88
C ASP A 623 -5.25 10.85 23.24
N TYR A 624 -5.97 9.87 23.76
CA TYR A 624 -6.07 8.53 23.15
C TYR A 624 -6.83 8.54 21.81
N ARG A 625 -7.59 9.61 21.51
CA ARG A 625 -8.28 9.80 20.24
C ARG A 625 -7.36 10.43 19.17
N TYR A 626 -6.19 10.95 19.56
CA TYR A 626 -5.18 11.46 18.63
C TYR A 626 -4.46 10.30 17.93
N ILE A 627 -4.78 10.13 16.65
CA ILE A 627 -4.24 9.09 15.77
C ILE A 627 -3.87 9.76 14.45
N ALA A 628 -2.58 9.84 14.14
CA ALA A 628 -2.10 10.38 12.88
C ALA A 628 -2.10 9.29 11.79
N ASN A 629 -2.37 9.69 10.55
CA ASN A 629 -2.33 8.84 9.36
C ASN A 629 -1.36 9.47 8.35
N VAL A 630 -0.18 8.89 8.25
CA VAL A 630 0.86 9.22 7.27
C VAL A 630 0.46 8.58 5.94
N VAL A 631 0.11 9.42 4.97
CA VAL A 631 -0.18 8.99 3.60
C VAL A 631 1.07 9.23 2.77
N SER A 632 1.70 8.15 2.31
CA SER A 632 2.93 8.21 1.52
C SER A 632 2.81 7.33 0.28
N SER A 633 2.28 7.93 -0.77
CA SER A 633 2.11 7.36 -2.10
C SER A 633 2.40 8.44 -3.15
N ALA A 634 2.95 8.17 -4.33
CA ALA A 634 3.59 6.94 -4.77
C ALA A 634 5.11 7.07 -4.67
N ILE A 635 5.85 5.97 -4.46
CA ILE A 635 7.33 6.02 -4.53
C ILE A 635 7.83 5.99 -5.98
N VAL A 636 7.10 5.35 -6.91
CA VAL A 636 7.46 5.27 -8.34
C VAL A 636 6.39 5.89 -9.25
N ASN A 637 5.11 5.64 -8.99
CA ASN A 637 4.03 5.98 -9.94
C ASN A 637 3.87 7.50 -10.15
N LYS A 638 3.23 7.88 -11.26
CA LYS A 638 2.93 9.28 -11.58
C LYS A 638 1.98 9.89 -10.54
N PRO A 639 2.24 11.10 -10.03
CA PRO A 639 1.32 11.77 -9.11
C PRO A 639 0.04 12.23 -9.83
N PRO A 640 -1.09 12.40 -9.10
CA PRO A 640 -2.33 12.88 -9.70
C PRO A 640 -2.18 14.34 -10.15
N PRO A 641 -2.88 14.79 -11.21
CA PRO A 641 -2.74 16.13 -11.74
C PRO A 641 -2.94 17.21 -10.66
N ALA A 642 -2.12 18.27 -10.70
CA ALA A 642 -2.14 19.34 -9.68
C ALA A 642 -3.54 19.95 -9.47
N ALA A 643 -4.40 19.98 -10.50
CA ALA A 643 -5.80 20.40 -10.38
C ALA A 643 -6.61 19.51 -9.39
N VAL A 644 -6.40 18.20 -9.40
CA VAL A 644 -7.03 17.23 -8.49
C VAL A 644 -6.53 17.45 -7.06
N ALA A 645 -5.20 17.51 -6.85
CA ALA A 645 -4.63 17.76 -5.52
C ALA A 645 -5.11 19.10 -4.91
N ASN A 646 -5.15 20.18 -5.71
CA ASN A 646 -5.71 21.46 -5.29
C ASN A 646 -7.21 21.40 -4.98
N LEU A 647 -7.97 20.55 -5.66
CA LEU A 647 -9.40 20.36 -5.41
C LEU A 647 -9.64 19.53 -4.14
N LEU A 648 -8.85 18.48 -3.89
CA LEU A 648 -8.81 17.73 -2.62
C LEU A 648 -8.50 18.67 -1.45
N ALA A 649 -7.47 19.51 -1.58
CA ALA A 649 -7.10 20.51 -0.58
C ALA A 649 -8.23 21.51 -0.28
N ARG A 650 -8.91 22.02 -1.32
CA ARG A 650 -10.11 22.88 -1.19
C ARG A 650 -11.32 22.16 -0.58
N ARG A 651 -11.33 20.82 -0.54
CA ARG A 651 -12.36 19.99 0.11
C ARG A 651 -11.95 19.49 1.50
N ASN A 652 -10.72 19.71 1.96
CA ASN A 652 -10.31 19.44 3.34
C ASN A 652 -11.20 20.24 4.32
N LYS A 653 -12.02 19.52 5.07
CA LYS A 653 -12.96 20.04 6.07
C LYS A 653 -12.72 19.27 7.36
N ILE A 654 -12.97 19.94 8.48
CA ILE A 654 -13.14 19.23 9.73
C ILE A 654 -14.39 18.37 9.57
N HIS A 655 -14.26 17.12 9.96
CA HIS A 655 -15.32 16.12 9.97
C HIS A 655 -15.42 15.53 11.37
N HIS A 656 -16.55 14.90 11.67
CA HIS A 656 -16.77 14.23 12.95
C HIS A 656 -16.92 12.73 12.69
N LEU A 657 -16.14 11.93 13.40
CA LEU A 657 -16.26 10.47 13.43
C LEU A 657 -17.40 10.09 14.39
N ASN A 658 -17.40 10.68 15.59
CA ASN A 658 -18.48 10.63 16.59
C ASN A 658 -18.57 12.00 17.33
N HIS A 659 -19.31 12.09 18.43
CA HIS A 659 -19.49 13.36 19.16
C HIS A 659 -18.20 13.86 19.88
N GLU A 660 -17.22 12.98 20.07
CA GLU A 660 -15.99 13.27 20.83
C GLU A 660 -14.72 13.24 19.95
N THR A 661 -14.83 12.79 18.70
CA THR A 661 -13.69 12.65 17.77
C THR A 661 -13.94 13.45 16.49
N ASP A 662 -13.03 14.40 16.24
CA ASP A 662 -12.93 15.12 14.98
C ASP A 662 -11.84 14.48 14.09
N GLU A 663 -11.93 14.68 12.77
CA GLU A 663 -10.97 14.18 11.77
C GLU A 663 -10.70 15.27 10.70
N THR A 664 -9.45 15.39 10.22
CA THR A 664 -9.02 16.39 9.21
C THR A 664 -7.65 16.04 8.60
N LEU A 665 -7.28 16.63 7.45
CA LEU A 665 -5.86 16.73 7.07
C LEU A 665 -5.20 17.93 7.80
N LEU A 666 -3.96 17.74 8.28
CA LEU A 666 -3.06 18.79 8.78
C LEU A 666 -2.48 19.60 7.60
N LYS A 667 -2.23 20.88 7.82
CA LYS A 667 -1.42 21.74 6.95
C LYS A 667 0.07 21.46 7.12
N LEU A 668 0.52 20.29 6.64
CA LEU A 668 1.91 19.83 6.76
C LEU A 668 2.86 20.51 5.77
N PHE A 669 2.41 20.86 4.56
CA PHE A 669 3.28 21.38 3.50
C PHE A 669 3.29 22.91 3.54
N ASP A 670 4.39 23.51 4.03
CA ASP A 670 4.55 24.96 4.14
C ASP A 670 5.08 25.63 2.85
N LYS A 671 5.51 24.82 1.88
CA LYS A 671 5.83 25.17 0.49
C LYS A 671 5.84 23.93 -0.42
N ASP A 672 5.88 24.13 -1.73
CA ASP A 672 6.25 23.08 -2.71
C ASP A 672 7.76 22.75 -2.61
N PRO A 673 8.21 21.54 -3.02
CA PRO A 673 9.59 21.09 -2.83
C PRO A 673 10.59 21.81 -3.72
N GLY A 674 11.81 22.02 -3.21
CA GLY A 674 12.85 22.81 -3.84
C GLY A 674 12.41 24.26 -4.08
N ASN A 675 12.45 24.67 -5.36
CA ASN A 675 11.97 25.97 -5.86
C ASN A 675 10.75 25.82 -6.80
N SER A 676 10.07 24.67 -6.77
CA SER A 676 8.98 24.36 -7.69
C SER A 676 7.68 25.11 -7.35
N ASN A 677 6.73 25.15 -8.30
CA ASN A 677 5.36 25.66 -8.10
C ASN A 677 4.37 24.61 -8.60
N LYS A 678 4.36 23.45 -7.93
CA LYS A 678 3.53 22.28 -8.27
C LYS A 678 2.08 22.43 -7.81
N THR A 679 1.81 23.23 -6.79
CA THR A 679 0.47 23.41 -6.21
C THR A 679 0.04 24.89 -6.15
N SER A 680 -1.23 25.13 -5.81
CA SER A 680 -1.69 26.49 -5.54
C SER A 680 -1.25 26.91 -4.13
N LYS A 681 -0.94 28.19 -3.92
CA LYS A 681 -0.56 28.76 -2.59
C LYS A 681 -1.59 28.53 -1.47
N SER A 682 -2.80 28.07 -1.80
CA SER A 682 -3.83 27.66 -0.83
C SER A 682 -3.76 26.18 -0.42
N ASN A 683 -3.12 25.32 -1.21
CA ASN A 683 -2.86 23.94 -0.84
C ASN A 683 -1.65 23.87 0.08
N ASN A 684 -1.84 23.30 1.26
CA ASN A 684 -0.82 23.08 2.28
C ASN A 684 -0.96 21.66 2.88
N VAL A 685 -1.79 20.80 2.27
CA VAL A 685 -2.37 19.59 2.92
C VAL A 685 -2.24 18.30 2.08
N THR A 686 -1.98 18.44 0.78
CA THR A 686 -1.75 17.34 -0.17
C THR A 686 -0.62 17.72 -1.13
N MET A 687 0.33 16.83 -1.40
CA MET A 687 1.48 17.12 -2.26
C MET A 687 1.58 16.11 -3.41
N PRO A 688 1.24 16.49 -4.66
CA PRO A 688 1.27 15.63 -5.83
C PRO A 688 2.70 15.53 -6.38
N SER A 689 3.52 14.70 -5.75
CA SER A 689 4.88 14.34 -6.19
C SER A 689 5.28 13.03 -5.53
N ARG A 690 6.22 12.31 -6.15
CA ARG A 690 6.64 11.01 -5.63
C ARG A 690 7.31 11.15 -4.27
N ASN A 691 7.13 10.16 -3.41
CA ASN A 691 7.57 10.27 -2.02
C ASN A 691 7.69 8.91 -1.31
N PHE A 692 8.40 8.94 -0.19
CA PHE A 692 8.43 7.90 0.82
C PHE A 692 8.51 8.53 2.22
N ALA A 693 8.15 7.79 3.26
CA ALA A 693 8.23 8.28 4.63
C ALA A 693 9.35 7.60 5.44
N ILE A 694 9.84 8.33 6.45
CA ILE A 694 10.80 7.87 7.45
C ILE A 694 10.19 8.09 8.83
N ILE A 695 10.24 7.05 9.68
CA ILE A 695 9.74 7.08 11.05
C ILE A 695 10.83 6.53 11.99
N THR A 696 11.20 7.32 13.02
CA THR A 696 12.14 6.90 14.07
C THR A 696 11.64 7.33 15.45
N GLU A 697 11.76 6.46 16.45
CA GLU A 697 11.50 6.82 17.84
C GLU A 697 12.60 7.74 18.41
N ASN A 698 12.19 8.83 19.07
CA ASN A 698 13.03 9.68 19.91
C ASN A 698 13.50 8.91 21.16
N SER A 699 14.68 8.29 21.06
CA SER A 699 15.37 7.65 22.18
C SER A 699 16.64 8.42 22.57
N PRO A 700 16.95 8.57 23.88
CA PRO A 700 18.23 9.13 24.32
C PRO A 700 19.44 8.30 23.84
N ASN A 701 19.24 7.00 23.56
CA ASN A 701 20.31 6.13 23.04
C ASN A 701 20.65 6.41 21.56
N ASN A 702 19.78 7.12 20.82
CA ASN A 702 20.05 7.61 19.47
C ASN A 702 20.94 8.87 19.44
N GLY A 703 21.60 9.22 20.56
CA GLY A 703 22.59 10.30 20.64
C GLY A 703 23.73 10.18 19.61
N GLN A 704 24.49 11.28 19.42
CA GLN A 704 25.57 11.28 18.43
C GLN A 704 26.70 10.31 18.83
N ARG A 705 27.19 9.54 17.84
CA ARG A 705 28.58 9.05 17.88
C ARG A 705 29.49 10.29 17.80
N ASN A 706 30.19 10.61 18.89
CA ASN A 706 31.41 11.43 18.77
C ASN A 706 32.36 10.73 17.80
N GLY A 707 32.97 11.49 16.88
CA GLY A 707 33.80 10.95 15.81
C GLY A 707 35.13 10.37 16.29
N GLY A 708 35.12 9.15 16.81
CA GLY A 708 36.33 8.46 17.29
C GLY A 708 36.16 6.94 17.37
N GLY A 709 36.91 6.21 16.52
CA GLY A 709 37.05 4.75 16.55
C GLY A 709 36.32 4.02 15.42
N GLY A 710 37.08 3.25 14.61
CA GLY A 710 36.51 2.29 13.65
C GLY A 710 36.70 2.59 12.15
N GLY A 711 37.73 3.34 11.75
CA GLY A 711 38.10 3.51 10.33
C GLY A 711 39.40 2.78 9.99
N GLY A 712 39.35 1.80 9.09
CA GLY A 712 40.54 1.19 8.49
C GLY A 712 41.24 2.14 7.50
N PRO A 713 42.53 1.93 7.18
CA PRO A 713 43.31 2.87 6.39
C PRO A 713 42.90 2.88 4.91
N LEU A 714 42.31 4.00 4.47
CA LEU A 714 42.19 4.33 3.04
C LEU A 714 43.47 5.03 2.56
N ASN A 715 44.05 4.52 1.47
CA ASN A 715 45.28 5.08 0.89
C ASN A 715 45.05 6.51 0.37
N SER A 716 45.98 7.41 0.69
CA SER A 716 45.96 8.79 0.18
C SER A 716 46.50 8.88 -1.25
N HIS A 717 45.61 9.12 -2.21
CA HIS A 717 45.99 9.72 -3.50
C HIS A 717 45.52 11.17 -3.56
N GLN A 718 46.46 12.05 -3.89
CA GLN A 718 46.23 13.49 -4.03
C GLN A 718 45.38 13.80 -5.26
N VAL A 719 44.42 14.71 -5.10
CA VAL A 719 43.98 15.66 -6.13
C VAL A 719 43.86 17.02 -5.44
N ASP A 720 44.23 18.10 -6.13
CA ASP A 720 44.44 19.42 -5.54
C ASP A 720 43.17 20.16 -5.09
N GLN A 721 43.39 21.09 -4.16
CA GLN A 721 42.40 22.08 -3.71
C GLN A 721 42.28 23.23 -4.72
N ASN A 722 41.08 23.77 -4.93
CA ASN A 722 40.93 25.22 -5.07
C ASN A 722 39.50 25.73 -4.86
N HIS A 723 39.39 26.82 -4.09
CA HIS A 723 38.29 27.81 -4.07
C HIS A 723 36.89 27.37 -3.57
N LEU A 724 36.11 28.20 -2.85
CA LEU A 724 36.41 29.36 -1.99
C LEU A 724 35.14 29.75 -1.19
N PHE A 725 35.19 29.77 0.15
CA PHE A 725 34.25 30.55 0.99
C PHE A 725 34.95 30.99 2.30
N PRO A 726 34.67 32.20 2.84
CA PRO A 726 35.42 32.78 3.95
C PRO A 726 34.91 32.38 5.35
N PRO A 727 35.76 32.37 6.39
CA PRO A 727 35.37 32.07 7.78
C PRO A 727 34.76 33.30 8.51
N PRO A 728 33.94 33.08 9.55
CA PRO A 728 33.46 34.15 10.43
C PRO A 728 34.56 34.69 11.37
N ALA A 729 34.41 35.94 11.81
CA ALA A 729 35.39 36.61 12.65
C ALA A 729 35.26 36.27 14.15
N ASN A 730 36.39 36.11 14.83
CA ASN A 730 36.46 35.95 16.29
C ASN A 730 36.25 37.29 17.04
N GLY A 731 35.49 37.25 18.13
CA GLY A 731 35.48 38.28 19.17
C GLY A 731 36.01 37.72 20.49
N THR A 732 37.05 38.33 21.04
CA THR A 732 37.72 37.86 22.28
C THR A 732 37.21 38.59 23.53
N GLY A 733 36.96 37.85 24.62
CA GLY A 733 36.66 38.42 25.94
C GLY A 733 36.73 37.34 27.01
N ALA A 734 37.51 37.58 28.08
CA ALA A 734 37.77 36.57 29.12
C ALA A 734 36.90 36.78 30.37
N GLY A 735 36.60 35.69 31.08
CA GLY A 735 35.91 35.71 32.37
C GLY A 735 35.89 34.31 33.00
N ALA A 736 36.80 34.05 33.95
CA ALA A 736 36.84 32.79 34.68
C ALA A 736 35.89 32.84 35.90
N GLY A 737 35.10 31.79 36.09
CA GLY A 737 34.17 31.68 37.22
C GLY A 737 33.69 30.24 37.40
N GLY A 738 34.40 29.47 38.22
CA GLY A 738 33.99 28.10 38.55
C GLY A 738 32.80 28.09 39.51
N SER A 739 31.74 27.37 39.18
CA SER A 739 30.64 27.07 40.10
C SER A 739 29.96 25.77 39.70
N SER A 740 30.05 24.76 40.55
CA SER A 740 29.41 23.47 40.38
C SER A 740 27.90 23.58 40.65
N VAL A 741 27.09 23.61 39.59
CA VAL A 741 25.62 23.58 39.70
C VAL A 741 25.14 22.14 39.59
N SER A 742 24.49 21.64 40.64
CA SER A 742 23.84 20.34 40.64
C SER A 742 22.58 20.37 39.77
N LEU A 743 22.52 19.47 38.78
CA LEU A 743 21.35 19.31 37.90
C LEU A 743 20.20 18.59 38.62
N SER A 744 19.50 19.33 39.48
CA SER A 744 18.22 18.89 40.03
C SER A 744 17.21 18.68 38.91
N HIS A 745 16.73 17.45 38.76
CA HIS A 745 15.70 17.10 37.79
C HIS A 745 14.38 17.77 38.18
N SER A 746 14.09 18.91 37.58
CA SER A 746 12.77 19.53 37.54
C SER A 746 12.23 19.38 36.12
N ALA A 747 11.03 18.83 36.00
CA ALA A 747 10.39 18.65 34.70
C ALA A 747 10.04 20.04 34.13
N GLN A 748 10.81 20.51 33.15
CA GLN A 748 10.44 21.70 32.39
C GLN A 748 9.17 21.38 31.60
N THR A 749 8.05 21.93 32.06
CA THR A 749 6.80 21.90 31.32
C THR A 749 6.97 22.72 30.05
N ASN A 750 6.91 22.05 28.89
CA ASN A 750 6.93 22.74 27.60
C ASN A 750 5.85 23.83 27.57
N PRO A 751 6.16 25.06 27.11
CA PRO A 751 5.19 26.14 27.08
C PRO A 751 3.99 25.74 26.20
N ALA A 752 2.80 25.71 26.79
CA ALA A 752 1.61 25.15 26.15
C ALA A 752 1.29 25.89 24.84
N VAL A 753 1.27 25.13 23.74
CA VAL A 753 0.96 25.65 22.40
C VAL A 753 -0.46 26.26 22.40
N PRO A 754 -0.63 27.56 22.09
CA PRO A 754 -1.95 28.17 22.08
C PRO A 754 -2.84 27.52 21.01
N ARG A 755 -3.96 26.90 21.42
CA ARG A 755 -4.84 26.16 20.51
C ARG A 755 -5.31 27.04 19.33
N PRO A 756 -5.13 26.62 18.07
CA PRO A 756 -5.56 27.41 16.92
C PRO A 756 -7.09 27.45 16.81
N LYS A 757 -7.61 28.50 16.15
CA LYS A 757 -9.02 28.57 15.75
C LYS A 757 -9.35 27.66 14.56
N ASP A 758 -8.36 27.38 13.72
CA ASP A 758 -8.44 26.42 12.61
C ASP A 758 -7.71 25.14 13.01
N MET A 759 -8.46 24.08 13.32
CA MET A 759 -7.90 22.78 13.73
C MET A 759 -7.22 22.01 12.57
N ARG A 760 -6.92 22.65 11.45
CA ARG A 760 -6.00 22.18 10.40
C ARG A 760 -4.56 22.67 10.60
N LEU A 761 -4.33 23.55 11.58
CA LEU A 761 -3.00 24.01 12.01
C LEU A 761 -2.45 23.11 13.15
N PRO A 762 -1.19 23.27 13.59
CA PRO A 762 -0.63 22.57 14.76
C PRO A 762 -1.49 22.69 16.04
N ILE A 763 -1.70 21.56 16.73
CA ILE A 763 -2.54 21.45 17.94
C ILE A 763 -1.80 20.92 19.19
N GLY A 764 -0.56 20.47 19.06
CA GLY A 764 0.30 19.96 20.15
C GLY A 764 1.77 20.29 19.92
N ALA A 765 2.64 19.95 20.87
CA ALA A 765 4.04 20.38 20.84
C ALA A 765 4.82 19.80 19.65
N GLY A 766 4.60 18.51 19.35
CA GLY A 766 5.22 17.81 18.22
C GLY A 766 4.78 18.26 16.82
N GLU A 767 3.85 19.21 16.70
CA GLU A 767 3.43 19.77 15.41
C GLU A 767 3.93 21.21 15.20
N VAL A 768 4.61 21.81 16.18
CA VAL A 768 5.11 23.19 16.10
C VAL A 768 6.18 23.27 15.00
N ASN A 769 5.96 24.13 14.01
CA ASN A 769 6.76 24.23 12.78
C ASN A 769 6.73 22.97 11.90
N CYS A 770 5.64 22.18 11.92
CA CYS A 770 5.46 21.07 10.98
C CYS A 770 5.65 21.50 9.51
N GLY A 771 6.27 20.63 8.72
CA GLY A 771 6.70 20.93 7.35
C GLY A 771 8.21 20.92 7.21
N SER A 772 8.76 21.72 6.29
CA SER A 772 10.19 21.66 5.92
C SER A 772 11.14 22.18 7.02
N LYS A 773 10.59 22.80 8.08
CA LYS A 773 11.32 23.44 9.18
C LYS A 773 11.23 22.67 10.51
N HIS A 774 10.62 21.49 10.50
CA HIS A 774 10.43 20.70 11.71
C HIS A 774 11.73 19.97 12.12
N LYS A 775 12.01 19.80 13.42
CA LYS A 775 13.22 19.12 13.91
C LYS A 775 13.46 17.76 13.26
N ALA A 776 12.38 17.02 12.99
CA ALA A 776 12.41 15.71 12.36
C ALA A 776 13.05 15.73 10.95
N THR A 777 13.02 16.85 10.23
CA THR A 777 13.63 16.98 8.89
C THR A 777 15.15 17.11 8.93
N VAL A 778 15.73 17.48 10.09
CA VAL A 778 17.16 17.69 10.28
C VAL A 778 17.83 16.34 10.59
N PRO A 779 18.75 15.81 9.76
CA PRO A 779 19.39 14.50 9.99
C PRO A 779 20.19 14.42 11.30
N GLY A 780 20.62 15.58 11.81
CA GLY A 780 21.26 15.72 13.12
C GLY A 780 20.32 15.49 14.31
N GLU A 781 19.01 15.72 14.17
CA GLU A 781 18.05 15.76 15.27
C GLU A 781 16.96 14.68 15.19
N HIS A 782 16.62 14.22 13.98
CA HIS A 782 15.60 13.20 13.72
C HIS A 782 15.73 11.97 14.65
N GLY A 783 14.72 11.71 15.48
CA GLY A 783 14.71 10.52 16.34
C GLY A 783 15.80 10.53 17.41
N ARG A 784 16.38 11.69 17.78
CA ARG A 784 17.37 11.85 18.86
C ARG A 784 16.83 12.57 20.10
N GLY A 785 15.52 12.89 20.13
CA GLY A 785 14.88 13.37 21.36
C GLY A 785 14.85 12.28 22.43
N SER A 786 14.41 12.63 23.64
CA SER A 786 14.17 11.67 24.74
C SER A 786 12.72 11.65 25.20
N ASP A 787 11.79 12.12 24.35
CA ASP A 787 10.35 12.20 24.64
C ASP A 787 9.58 10.91 24.31
N GLY A 788 10.24 9.92 23.70
CA GLY A 788 9.61 8.68 23.26
C GLY A 788 8.59 8.87 22.13
N GLY A 789 8.49 10.05 21.53
CA GLY A 789 7.66 10.30 20.34
C GLY A 789 8.26 9.67 19.08
N LEU A 790 7.45 9.58 18.02
CA LEU A 790 7.93 9.19 16.69
C LEU A 790 8.19 10.44 15.85
N ASP A 791 9.43 10.69 15.49
CA ASP A 791 9.77 11.66 14.46
C ASP A 791 9.42 11.09 13.09
N VAL A 792 8.55 11.79 12.36
CA VAL A 792 8.07 11.43 11.04
C VAL A 792 8.53 12.47 10.03
N VAL A 793 9.00 12.01 8.87
CA VAL A 793 9.28 12.85 7.69
C VAL A 793 8.72 12.18 6.45
N ILE A 794 7.95 12.91 5.64
CA ILE A 794 7.68 12.51 4.26
C ILE A 794 8.72 13.20 3.38
N GLN A 795 9.52 12.40 2.68
CA GLN A 795 10.55 12.82 1.74
C GLN A 795 9.90 12.96 0.36
N VAL A 796 9.70 14.18 -0.13
CA VAL A 796 8.97 14.50 -1.36
C VAL A 796 9.93 14.89 -2.48
N GLU A 797 9.79 14.26 -3.64
CA GLU A 797 10.51 14.55 -4.89
C GLU A 797 10.53 16.04 -5.27
N ILE A 798 11.73 16.54 -5.58
CA ILE A 798 11.94 17.91 -6.07
C ILE A 798 11.62 17.97 -7.57
N ASP A 799 12.24 17.14 -8.39
CA ASP A 799 12.06 17.09 -9.86
C ASP A 799 11.99 15.64 -10.37
N GLN A 800 11.02 15.35 -11.23
CA GLN A 800 10.80 14.03 -11.82
C GLN A 800 11.83 13.66 -12.90
N HIS A 801 12.55 14.65 -13.43
CA HIS A 801 13.62 14.47 -14.41
C HIS A 801 15.01 14.29 -13.75
N ASP A 802 15.08 14.35 -12.41
CA ASP A 802 16.30 14.06 -11.67
C ASP A 802 16.46 12.55 -11.49
N GLY A 803 17.35 11.94 -12.27
CA GLY A 803 17.71 10.51 -12.13
C GLY A 803 18.31 10.15 -10.76
N GLU A 804 18.80 11.13 -9.99
CA GLU A 804 19.20 10.91 -8.59
C GLU A 804 18.00 10.87 -7.63
N GLY A 805 16.79 11.27 -8.06
CA GLY A 805 15.57 11.20 -7.25
C GLY A 805 15.60 12.05 -5.99
N ARG A 806 16.22 13.24 -6.00
CA ARG A 806 16.39 14.07 -4.79
C ARG A 806 15.05 14.53 -4.22
N THR A 807 14.95 14.49 -2.89
CA THR A 807 13.75 14.86 -2.13
C THR A 807 13.99 16.04 -1.19
N GLU A 808 12.89 16.68 -0.77
CA GLU A 808 12.84 17.57 0.39
C GLU A 808 11.91 16.97 1.46
N GLY A 809 12.35 16.99 2.72
CA GLY A 809 11.62 16.41 3.84
C GLY A 809 10.62 17.36 4.47
N TYR A 810 9.40 16.87 4.75
CA TYR A 810 8.36 17.57 5.51
C TYR A 810 8.00 16.75 6.74
N GLY A 811 8.16 17.30 7.94
CA GLY A 811 8.12 16.52 9.18
C GLY A 811 7.20 17.02 10.30
N LEU A 812 7.02 16.13 11.28
CA LEU A 812 6.41 16.36 12.60
C LEU A 812 6.95 15.33 13.61
N THR A 813 6.65 15.51 14.90
CA THR A 813 6.77 14.47 15.94
C THR A 813 5.37 14.05 16.37
N ILE A 814 5.06 12.76 16.29
CA ILE A 814 3.87 12.17 16.90
C ILE A 814 4.23 11.85 18.36
N PRO A 815 3.63 12.51 19.37
CA PRO A 815 4.02 12.29 20.77
C PRO A 815 3.64 10.88 21.23
N ALA A 816 4.34 10.35 22.24
CA ALA A 816 3.86 9.19 23.00
C ALA A 816 2.47 9.49 23.63
N LEU A 817 1.80 8.47 24.18
CA LEU A 817 0.55 8.65 24.91
C LEU A 817 0.77 8.51 26.42
N GLU A 818 0.49 9.57 27.17
CA GLU A 818 0.31 9.55 28.61
C GLU A 818 -1.18 9.61 28.96
N TYR A 819 -1.87 8.47 28.90
CA TYR A 819 -3.27 8.35 29.30
C TYR A 819 -3.40 7.88 30.75
N LYS A 820 -4.12 8.67 31.56
CA LYS A 820 -4.33 8.44 33.02
C LYS A 820 -5.83 8.50 33.39
N GLY A 821 -6.72 8.47 32.40
CA GLY A 821 -8.16 8.49 32.60
C GLY A 821 -8.76 7.09 32.80
N GLU A 822 -10.07 7.02 33.03
CA GLU A 822 -10.79 5.75 33.05
C GLU A 822 -10.65 5.03 31.70
N LYS A 823 -10.51 3.69 31.74
CA LYS A 823 -10.54 2.88 30.51
C LYS A 823 -11.93 3.03 29.87
N PRO A 824 -12.05 3.51 28.61
CA PRO A 824 -13.32 3.57 27.92
C PRO A 824 -13.98 2.18 27.90
N ALA A 825 -15.32 2.14 27.96
CA ALA A 825 -16.05 0.88 27.85
C ALA A 825 -15.67 0.19 26.52
N SER A 826 -14.84 -0.86 26.62
CA SER A 826 -14.25 -1.51 25.45
C SER A 826 -15.34 -1.96 24.49
N VAL A 827 -15.08 -1.89 23.17
CA VAL A 827 -16.07 -2.19 22.11
C VAL A 827 -16.29 -3.71 21.96
N VAL A 828 -16.75 -4.33 23.05
CA VAL A 828 -17.00 -5.75 23.28
C VAL A 828 -18.35 -5.85 23.99
N GLY A 829 -19.45 -5.97 23.24
CA GLY A 829 -20.80 -6.02 23.83
C GLY A 829 -21.99 -5.61 22.96
N SER A 830 -21.80 -5.29 21.67
CA SER A 830 -22.90 -4.96 20.74
C SER A 830 -23.46 -6.15 19.96
N VAL A 831 -22.87 -7.34 20.08
CA VAL A 831 -23.50 -8.59 19.63
C VAL A 831 -24.49 -9.04 20.71
N GLY A 832 -25.80 -8.97 20.41
CA GLY A 832 -26.81 -9.69 21.21
C GLY A 832 -27.51 -8.94 22.35
N ARG A 833 -27.86 -7.64 22.20
CA ARG A 833 -28.99 -7.05 22.96
C ARG A 833 -30.24 -6.94 22.11
N GLY A 834 -31.01 -8.04 22.07
CA GLY A 834 -32.36 -8.06 21.49
C GLY A 834 -33.29 -7.04 22.17
N SER A 835 -34.26 -6.53 21.41
CA SER A 835 -35.16 -5.44 21.83
C SER A 835 -35.93 -5.76 23.11
N ARG A 836 -35.46 -5.26 24.26
CA ARG A 836 -36.28 -5.12 25.49
C ARG A 836 -37.31 -4.02 25.30
N ARG A 837 -38.38 -4.35 24.58
CA ARG A 837 -39.61 -3.55 24.51
C ARG A 837 -40.11 -3.32 25.93
N SER A 838 -40.36 -2.06 26.30
CA SER A 838 -40.94 -1.74 27.61
C SER A 838 -42.37 -2.27 27.68
N VAL A 839 -42.59 -3.36 28.43
CA VAL A 839 -43.92 -3.81 28.80
C VAL A 839 -44.37 -2.98 30.00
N ARG A 840 -45.11 -1.92 29.72
CA ARG A 840 -45.70 -1.04 30.73
C ARG A 840 -46.85 -1.80 31.41
N SER A 841 -46.71 -2.09 32.70
CA SER A 841 -47.71 -2.84 33.47
C SER A 841 -48.97 -2.00 33.72
N GLY A 842 -50.03 -2.30 32.95
CA GLY A 842 -51.37 -1.85 33.29
C GLY A 842 -51.90 -2.62 34.49
N ARG A 843 -52.24 -1.92 35.58
CA ARG A 843 -53.10 -2.47 36.64
C ARG A 843 -54.56 -2.25 36.26
N SER A 844 -55.41 -3.13 36.76
CA SER A 844 -56.87 -3.08 36.65
C SER A 844 -57.46 -1.75 37.12
N HIS A 845 -58.30 -1.14 36.30
CA HIS A 845 -59.75 -1.20 36.53
C HIS A 845 -60.52 -1.11 35.21
#